data_AF-A0A850LSQ8-F1
#
_entry.id   AF-A0A850LSQ8-F1
#
_cell.length_a   1.000
_cell.length_b   1.000
_cell.length_c   1.000
_cell.angle_alpha   90.00
_cell.angle_beta   90.00
_cell.angle_gamma   90.00
#
_symmetry.space_group_name_H-M   'P 1'
#
loop_
_entity.id
_entity.type
_entity.pdbx_description
1 polymer ?
#
loop_
_entity_poly.entity_id
_entity_poly.type
_entity_poly.pdbx_seq_one_letter_code
_entity_poly.pdbx_strand_id
1 'polypeptide(L)'
;MKILDLVFTGDELSRIYATIFSYIDENGAPYGGIVSPGRVHSVKVKELINNTATYLSAFNSFMEDYAGSTLFSAEFLLEYVGKEDKLLPKGILLITGSRKTRSDFILAFEYETGLIDVYKAKNELNTVCENIYQIEEEINRPQIDNKARTQILERYSSRSAQKMFGIFIEKKWQRTYKEGDRKKSQNLDQVDVDADNVISGNQDTNYITLPPEINLKNIKLSRLKEKSEDKASIQYLKHALSPITAKRITQNTFSFSREAFLPLNELSGNMTQSRFLSFFLDYFIDMIGRYEAKKRFDFLIPVLREEVEVYRDALKSFQASAEEYFKSGIKTEFNEHVDKFKNWVLEKSLGQQKSLLIKIFEEFIGPVREELGNKEIAAWEFKPELNFFIEYANHSISNLIRGLPIFLSKNCEVELLRSYIRKFKEEVLKDQEETIKAIADTYLNKFESYASNEIYKKHLEEVEVKFDQDKIEEQLPKELMIYMENFVEEQNLTLADLIDFSGNFILPRVDSEDNKKLFSKTFNNLKSYPREVLFLTEYLLRYSVFNTFLFENEEKVSENPDSFSEEYLNFLDRRLTAMKLNWNDLLLNWIDDFRQENIDKEKLLFEQVNNFINFIKSQGQKQLEPKIFLQNLEISTEMETDEIQKALLKLFSEIFQQSVELRNTFPSFLNNNFKNFLQNKNLKVETIEPKKILLNETESFQEFQENFQVKAYSKFIVKPILLILQNKKIPELQYQMKFGYYGEKKDKIRVNVGSNFSMIQKPWM
;
A
#
# COMPACT_ATOMS: atom_id res chain seq x y z
N MET A 1 0.67 15.08 15.94
CA MET A 1 -0.59 14.30 16.05
C MET A 1 -0.33 13.15 17.01
N LYS A 2 -1.12 12.98 18.08
CA LYS A 2 -0.97 11.92 19.09
C LYS A 2 -2.26 11.10 19.15
N ILE A 3 -2.15 9.77 19.20
CA ILE A 3 -3.27 8.85 19.45
C ILE A 3 -3.19 8.36 20.90
N LEU A 4 -4.35 8.25 21.54
CA LEU A 4 -4.54 8.21 23.00
C LEU A 4 -4.58 6.80 23.59
N ASP A 5 -4.07 6.69 24.81
CA ASP A 5 -4.13 5.50 25.67
C ASP A 5 -5.51 5.36 26.34
N LEU A 6 -6.36 4.53 25.75
CA LEU A 6 -7.69 4.20 26.24
C LEU A 6 -7.93 2.69 26.12
N VAL A 7 -8.18 2.04 27.27
CA VAL A 7 -8.67 0.67 27.33
C VAL A 7 -10.18 0.75 27.18
N PHE A 8 -10.69 0.34 26.03
CA PHE A 8 -12.11 0.22 25.76
C PHE A 8 -12.42 -1.21 25.30
N THR A 9 -13.60 -1.69 25.63
CA THR A 9 -14.18 -2.91 25.06
C THR A 9 -14.60 -2.67 23.60
N GLY A 10 -14.65 -3.70 22.76
CA GLY A 10 -15.02 -3.54 21.33
C GLY A 10 -16.37 -2.85 21.09
N ASP A 11 -17.29 -2.93 22.05
CA ASP A 11 -18.57 -2.20 22.05
C ASP A 11 -18.38 -0.69 22.32
N GLU A 12 -17.48 -0.33 23.22
CA GLU A 12 -17.16 1.07 23.56
C GLU A 12 -16.46 1.78 22.40
N LEU A 13 -15.62 1.10 21.62
CA LEU A 13 -15.05 1.68 20.40
C LEU A 13 -16.02 1.81 19.27
N SER A 14 -16.89 0.81 19.09
CA SER A 14 -17.96 0.91 18.10
C SER A 14 -18.83 2.14 18.38
N ARG A 15 -19.05 2.48 19.66
CA ARG A 15 -19.72 3.71 20.13
C ARG A 15 -18.90 5.00 19.93
N ILE A 16 -17.57 4.95 20.07
CA ILE A 16 -16.66 6.10 19.85
C ILE A 16 -16.51 6.40 18.34
N TYR A 17 -16.27 5.39 17.51
CA TYR A 17 -16.25 5.52 16.05
C TYR A 17 -17.60 5.97 15.50
N ALA A 18 -18.71 5.45 16.03
CA ALA A 18 -20.07 5.90 15.78
C ALA A 18 -20.28 7.40 16.06
N THR A 19 -19.64 7.91 17.13
CA THR A 19 -19.78 9.32 17.54
C THR A 19 -18.94 10.27 16.69
N ILE A 20 -17.77 9.83 16.19
CA ILE A 20 -16.80 10.67 15.45
C ILE A 20 -17.02 10.63 13.92
N PHE A 21 -17.41 9.48 13.36
CA PHE A 21 -17.39 9.23 11.91
C PHE A 21 -18.74 8.84 11.31
N SER A 22 -19.76 8.80 12.15
CA SER A 22 -21.09 8.29 11.86
C SER A 22 -21.18 6.77 11.67
N TYR A 23 -22.25 6.14 12.16
CA TYR A 23 -22.61 4.75 11.87
C TYR A 23 -24.10 4.62 11.53
N ILE A 24 -24.50 3.46 11.00
CA ILE A 24 -25.90 3.10 10.76
C ILE A 24 -26.20 1.85 11.60
N ASP A 25 -27.23 1.87 12.45
CA ASP A 25 -27.61 0.71 13.26
C ASP A 25 -28.26 -0.42 12.44
N GLU A 26 -28.57 -1.52 13.12
CA GLU A 26 -29.25 -2.69 12.56
C GLU A 26 -30.63 -2.36 11.97
N ASN A 27 -31.22 -1.21 12.31
CA ASN A 27 -32.49 -0.72 11.80
C ASN A 27 -32.33 0.30 10.66
N GLY A 28 -31.11 0.58 10.21
CA GLY A 28 -30.86 1.53 9.13
C GLY A 28 -30.82 3.00 9.57
N ALA A 29 -30.81 3.30 10.87
CA ALA A 29 -30.76 4.68 11.35
C ALA A 29 -29.31 5.19 11.46
N PRO A 30 -28.97 6.32 10.81
CA PRO A 30 -27.64 6.93 10.94
C PRO A 30 -27.49 7.70 12.27
N TYR A 31 -26.32 7.61 12.88
CA TYR A 31 -25.92 8.34 14.09
C TYR A 31 -24.52 8.92 13.88
N GLY A 32 -24.18 10.07 14.48
CA GLY A 32 -22.86 10.74 14.36
C GLY A 32 -22.77 11.79 13.26
N GLY A 33 -21.72 12.64 13.29
CA GLY A 33 -21.45 13.64 12.25
C GLY A 33 -19.96 13.70 11.88
N ILE A 34 -19.66 13.71 10.58
CA ILE A 34 -18.29 13.75 10.04
C ILE A 34 -17.76 15.18 10.07
N VAL A 35 -16.56 15.36 10.63
CA VAL A 35 -15.80 16.62 10.49
C VAL A 35 -14.59 16.34 9.62
N SER A 36 -14.65 16.78 8.36
CA SER A 36 -13.59 16.61 7.36
C SER A 36 -13.39 17.91 6.56
N PRO A 37 -12.16 18.27 6.14
CA PRO A 37 -11.88 19.45 5.30
C PRO A 37 -12.56 19.42 3.91
N GLY A 38 -13.15 18.30 3.54
CA GLY A 38 -14.10 18.18 2.44
C GLY A 38 -15.29 17.35 2.90
N ARG A 39 -16.50 17.66 2.45
CA ARG A 39 -17.69 16.83 2.70
C ARG A 39 -17.36 15.42 2.21
N VAL A 40 -17.05 14.45 3.08
CA VAL A 40 -16.84 13.05 2.70
C VAL A 40 -18.09 12.28 3.09
N HIS A 41 -18.65 11.50 2.16
CA HIS A 41 -19.85 10.69 2.41
C HIS A 41 -19.62 9.65 3.50
N SER A 42 -20.61 9.48 4.38
CA SER A 42 -20.54 8.56 5.53
C SER A 42 -20.32 7.10 5.15
N VAL A 43 -20.81 6.67 3.99
CA VAL A 43 -20.55 5.33 3.45
C VAL A 43 -19.06 5.12 3.17
N LYS A 44 -18.40 6.09 2.53
CA LYS A 44 -16.96 6.03 2.23
C LYS A 44 -16.12 6.03 3.50
N VAL A 45 -16.52 6.83 4.50
CA VAL A 45 -15.85 6.85 5.80
C VAL A 45 -15.97 5.50 6.51
N LYS A 46 -17.15 4.86 6.49
CA LYS A 46 -17.36 3.52 7.09
C LYS A 46 -16.51 2.45 6.41
N GLU A 47 -16.48 2.43 5.08
CA GLU A 47 -15.64 1.53 4.30
C GLU A 47 -14.15 1.71 4.67
N LEU A 48 -13.72 2.96 4.76
CA LEU A 48 -12.35 3.33 5.09
C LEU A 48 -11.95 2.93 6.51
N ILE A 49 -12.84 3.09 7.49
CA ILE A 49 -12.63 2.61 8.87
C ILE A 49 -12.49 1.09 8.88
N ASN A 50 -13.38 0.36 8.21
CA ASN A 50 -13.34 -1.10 8.15
C ASN A 50 -12.05 -1.60 7.49
N ASN A 51 -11.65 -1.00 6.38
CA ASN A 51 -10.42 -1.35 5.67
C ASN A 51 -9.18 -1.07 6.53
N THR A 52 -9.14 0.09 7.19
CA THR A 52 -8.05 0.46 8.10
C THR A 52 -7.98 -0.49 9.30
N ALA A 53 -9.11 -0.78 9.95
CA ALA A 53 -9.17 -1.66 11.12
C ALA A 53 -8.74 -3.11 10.77
N THR A 54 -9.21 -3.64 9.64
CA THR A 54 -8.81 -4.96 9.14
C THR A 54 -7.31 -5.02 8.92
N TYR A 55 -6.76 -3.97 8.30
CA TYR A 55 -5.33 -3.90 8.01
C TYR A 55 -4.47 -3.77 9.27
N LEU A 56 -4.83 -2.87 10.20
CA LEU A 56 -4.14 -2.70 11.48
C LEU A 56 -4.20 -3.97 12.33
N SER A 57 -5.34 -4.68 12.32
CA SER A 57 -5.50 -5.97 13.01
C SER A 57 -4.59 -7.05 12.42
N ALA A 58 -4.51 -7.13 11.09
CA ALA A 58 -3.59 -8.05 10.41
C ALA A 58 -2.12 -7.72 10.73
N PHE A 59 -1.75 -6.43 10.71
CA PHE A 59 -0.40 -6.00 11.08
C PHE A 59 -0.10 -6.28 12.56
N ASN A 60 -1.03 -6.04 13.48
CA ASN A 60 -0.86 -6.38 14.89
C ASN A 60 -0.68 -7.87 15.12
N SER A 61 -1.50 -8.70 14.45
CA SER A 61 -1.37 -10.16 14.52
C SER A 61 0.00 -10.60 14.01
N PHE A 62 0.46 -10.01 12.91
CA PHE A 62 1.80 -10.22 12.38
C PHE A 62 2.91 -9.78 13.36
N MET A 63 2.78 -8.61 13.97
CA MET A 63 3.77 -8.09 14.94
C MET A 63 3.78 -8.86 16.25
N GLU A 64 2.65 -9.43 16.68
CA GLU A 64 2.61 -10.32 17.84
C GLU A 64 3.39 -11.59 17.54
N ASP A 65 3.18 -12.16 16.36
CA ASP A 65 3.80 -13.41 15.92
C ASP A 65 5.32 -13.26 15.66
N TYR A 66 5.73 -12.14 15.04
CA TYR A 66 7.13 -11.92 14.63
C TYR A 66 7.93 -11.05 15.60
N ALA A 67 7.33 -10.24 16.47
CA ALA A 67 8.05 -9.38 17.40
C ALA A 67 7.57 -9.48 18.86
N GLY A 68 6.50 -10.23 19.14
CA GLY A 68 5.90 -10.30 20.48
C GLY A 68 5.26 -8.98 20.94
N SER A 69 4.80 -8.15 19.99
CA SER A 69 4.32 -6.79 20.27
C SER A 69 3.12 -6.38 19.42
N THR A 70 2.34 -5.40 19.88
CA THR A 70 1.19 -4.85 19.12
C THR A 70 1.35 -3.36 18.91
N LEU A 71 1.03 -2.86 17.71
CA LEU A 71 0.95 -1.42 17.44
C LEU A 71 -0.07 -0.78 18.39
N PHE A 72 0.36 0.30 19.03
CA PHE A 72 -0.36 1.02 20.05
C PHE A 72 -0.74 2.42 19.55
N SER A 73 0.21 3.15 18.96
CA SER A 73 -0.06 4.46 18.35
C SER A 73 0.86 4.73 17.18
N ALA A 74 0.52 5.76 16.40
CA ALA A 74 1.33 6.24 15.30
C ALA A 74 1.39 7.77 15.33
N GLU A 75 2.59 8.33 15.32
CA GLU A 75 2.82 9.78 15.37
C GLU A 75 3.47 10.27 14.07
N PHE A 76 2.79 11.16 13.34
CA PHE A 76 3.34 11.77 12.13
C PHE A 76 4.22 12.98 12.48
N LEU A 77 5.40 13.02 11.87
CA LEU A 77 6.24 14.20 11.76
C LEU A 77 5.90 14.92 10.46
N LEU A 78 5.65 16.22 10.53
CA LEU A 78 5.35 17.05 9.36
C LEU A 78 6.53 17.97 9.03
N GLU A 79 6.75 18.22 7.75
CA GLU A 79 7.74 19.15 7.21
C GLU A 79 7.11 19.94 6.07
N TYR A 80 7.52 21.19 5.92
CA TYR A 80 7.15 22.00 4.75
C TYR A 80 8.01 21.56 3.58
N VAL A 81 7.39 21.12 2.49
CA VAL A 81 8.12 20.64 1.32
C VAL A 81 7.76 21.42 0.07
N GLY A 82 8.79 21.85 -0.65
CA GLY A 82 8.70 22.58 -1.92
C GLY A 82 8.56 24.10 -1.75
N LYS A 83 8.39 24.80 -2.88
CA LYS A 83 8.16 26.27 -2.94
C LYS A 83 6.71 26.68 -2.62
N GLU A 84 5.80 25.72 -2.48
CA GLU A 84 4.35 25.94 -2.34
C GLU A 84 3.85 25.96 -0.88
N ASP A 85 4.75 25.98 0.12
CA ASP A 85 4.41 25.99 1.56
C ASP A 85 3.41 24.90 2.00
N LYS A 86 3.42 23.74 1.32
CA LYS A 86 2.58 22.59 1.68
C LYS A 86 3.18 21.84 2.86
N LEU A 87 2.41 21.71 3.94
CA LEU A 87 2.76 20.91 5.11
C LEU A 87 2.48 19.44 4.81
N LEU A 88 3.55 18.65 4.72
CA LEU A 88 3.50 17.26 4.27
C LEU A 88 4.23 16.37 5.28
N PRO A 89 3.87 15.09 5.42
CA PRO A 89 4.53 14.23 6.39
C PRO A 89 5.99 13.94 5.96
N LYS A 90 6.94 14.12 6.90
CA LYS A 90 8.36 13.76 6.78
C LYS A 90 8.66 12.34 7.27
N GLY A 91 7.86 11.87 8.22
CA GLY A 91 8.01 10.53 8.77
C GLY A 91 6.89 10.18 9.73
N ILE A 92 6.90 8.95 10.20
CA ILE A 92 5.97 8.44 11.21
C ILE A 92 6.73 7.59 12.21
N LEU A 93 6.40 7.79 13.48
CA LEU A 93 6.83 6.98 14.60
C LEU A 93 5.69 6.06 14.98
N LEU A 94 5.84 4.76 14.74
CA LEU A 94 4.91 3.75 15.21
C LEU A 94 5.34 3.31 16.61
N ILE A 95 4.47 3.46 17.59
CA ILE A 95 4.71 3.07 18.98
C ILE A 95 3.89 1.80 19.23
N THR A 96 4.49 0.79 19.82
CA THR A 96 3.82 -0.47 20.19
C THR A 96 3.68 -0.60 21.71
N GLY A 97 2.65 -1.31 22.16
CA GLY A 97 2.35 -1.56 23.57
C GLY A 97 2.55 -3.02 23.98
N SER A 98 2.45 -3.28 25.30
CA SER A 98 2.56 -4.63 25.87
C SER A 98 1.23 -5.39 25.87
N ARG A 99 1.32 -6.72 25.84
CA ARG A 99 0.25 -7.75 25.71
C ARG A 99 -1.01 -7.62 26.58
N LYS A 100 -1.07 -6.70 27.56
CA LYS A 100 -2.18 -6.60 28.55
C LYS A 100 -3.23 -5.54 28.25
N THR A 101 -3.14 -4.85 27.13
CA THR A 101 -4.18 -3.92 26.70
C THR A 101 -4.52 -4.26 25.26
N ARG A 102 -5.71 -4.84 25.02
CA ARG A 102 -6.33 -4.75 23.71
C ARG A 102 -6.50 -3.25 23.44
N SER A 103 -5.60 -2.67 22.67
CA SER A 103 -5.63 -1.27 22.27
C SER A 103 -6.29 -1.25 20.92
N ASP A 104 -7.57 -0.91 20.90
CA ASP A 104 -8.22 -0.55 19.67
C ASP A 104 -7.90 0.92 19.36
N PHE A 105 -7.68 1.20 18.09
CA PHE A 105 -7.08 2.43 17.61
C PHE A 105 -8.10 3.58 17.61
N ILE A 106 -7.64 4.82 17.79
CA ILE A 106 -8.42 6.03 17.46
C ILE A 106 -7.66 6.78 16.38
N LEU A 107 -8.20 6.79 15.16
CA LEU A 107 -7.60 7.51 14.03
C LEU A 107 -8.17 8.92 14.01
N ALA A 108 -7.43 9.92 14.50
CA ALA A 108 -7.83 11.33 14.43
C ALA A 108 -7.11 12.00 13.26
N PHE A 109 -7.84 12.34 12.19
CA PHE A 109 -7.30 13.11 11.06
C PHE A 109 -7.50 14.61 11.33
N GLU A 110 -6.41 15.37 11.43
CA GLU A 110 -6.49 16.82 11.52
C GLU A 110 -5.54 17.45 10.50
N TYR A 111 -6.07 18.37 9.68
CA TYR A 111 -5.26 19.27 8.85
C TYR A 111 -5.20 20.62 9.56
N GLU A 112 -4.36 20.75 10.58
CA GLU A 112 -3.79 22.02 11.05
C GLU A 112 -2.81 21.79 12.22
N THR A 113 -1.85 22.72 12.36
CA THR A 113 -0.58 22.63 13.11
C THR A 113 -0.70 22.67 14.65
N GLY A 114 -1.71 22.02 15.24
CA GLY A 114 -1.91 21.91 16.67
C GLY A 114 -1.35 20.61 17.27
N LEU A 115 -0.65 20.70 18.41
CA LEU A 115 -0.46 19.52 19.28
C LEU A 115 -1.70 19.35 20.14
N ILE A 116 -2.50 18.32 19.85
CA ILE A 116 -3.65 17.86 20.63
C ILE A 116 -3.26 17.74 22.11
N ASP A 117 -4.08 18.31 23.00
CA ASP A 117 -3.96 18.08 24.45
C ASP A 117 -4.59 16.74 24.82
N VAL A 118 -3.75 15.72 24.79
CA VAL A 118 -4.07 14.31 25.01
C VAL A 118 -4.87 14.09 26.29
N TYR A 119 -4.51 14.74 27.40
CA TYR A 119 -5.20 14.54 28.68
C TYR A 119 -6.58 15.21 28.72
N LYS A 120 -6.75 16.38 28.08
CA LYS A 120 -8.05 17.07 27.98
C LYS A 120 -9.01 16.32 27.04
N ALA A 121 -8.52 15.88 25.89
CA ALA A 121 -9.29 15.07 24.95
C ALA A 121 -9.75 13.74 25.57
N LYS A 122 -8.90 13.12 26.40
CA LYS A 122 -9.22 11.91 27.18
C LYS A 122 -10.38 12.12 28.16
N ASN A 123 -10.30 13.16 29.00
CA ASN A 123 -11.34 13.44 29.99
C ASN A 123 -12.68 13.74 29.32
N GLU A 124 -12.65 14.42 28.18
CA GLU A 124 -13.84 14.78 27.42
C GLU A 124 -14.44 13.58 26.69
N LEU A 125 -13.61 12.69 26.12
CA LEU A 125 -14.07 11.41 25.58
C LEU A 125 -14.75 10.55 26.65
N ASN A 126 -14.15 10.42 27.83
CA ASN A 126 -14.76 9.70 28.95
C ASN A 126 -16.12 10.31 29.34
N THR A 127 -16.18 11.64 29.40
CA THR A 127 -17.42 12.38 29.68
C THR A 127 -18.47 12.13 28.60
N VAL A 128 -18.08 12.06 27.32
CA VAL A 128 -18.99 11.72 26.22
C VAL A 128 -19.49 10.28 26.36
N CYS A 129 -18.61 9.30 26.60
CA CYS A 129 -19.00 7.90 26.77
C CYS A 129 -19.96 7.69 27.95
N GLU A 130 -19.70 8.32 29.10
CA GLU A 130 -20.59 8.27 30.27
C GLU A 130 -21.99 8.84 29.95
N ASN A 131 -22.03 9.94 29.20
CA ASN A 131 -23.27 10.59 28.80
C ASN A 131 -24.03 9.81 27.70
N ILE A 132 -23.34 9.07 26.82
CA ILE A 132 -23.97 8.18 25.84
C ILE A 132 -24.82 7.13 26.56
N TYR A 133 -24.23 6.47 27.56
CA TYR A 133 -24.93 5.43 28.32
C TYR A 133 -26.19 5.97 29.01
N GLN A 134 -26.08 7.15 29.63
CA GLN A 134 -27.21 7.82 30.27
C GLN A 134 -28.31 8.20 29.27
N ILE A 135 -27.92 8.65 28.07
CA ILE A 135 -28.89 8.99 27.02
C ILE A 135 -29.54 7.73 26.47
N GLU A 136 -28.79 6.63 26.28
CA GLU A 136 -29.34 5.33 25.88
C GLU A 136 -30.37 4.82 26.90
N GLU A 137 -30.10 4.94 28.20
CA GLU A 137 -31.08 4.59 29.25
C GLU A 137 -32.34 5.48 29.19
N GLU A 138 -32.17 6.79 28.96
CA GLU A 138 -33.28 7.75 28.90
C GLU A 138 -34.15 7.59 27.65
N ILE A 139 -33.55 7.35 26.47
CA ILE A 139 -34.27 7.16 25.21
C ILE A 139 -35.00 5.81 25.13
N ASN A 140 -34.54 4.80 25.88
CA ASN A 140 -35.18 3.49 25.95
C ASN A 140 -36.52 3.50 26.72
N ARG A 141 -36.91 4.64 27.30
CA ARG A 141 -38.22 4.79 27.92
C ARG A 141 -39.33 4.56 26.89
N PRO A 142 -40.41 3.83 27.25
CA PRO A 142 -41.50 3.49 26.34
C PRO A 142 -42.31 4.71 25.84
N GLN A 143 -42.07 5.90 26.43
CA GLN A 143 -42.77 7.15 26.10
C GLN A 143 -42.11 7.94 24.96
N ILE A 144 -40.88 7.59 24.58
CA ILE A 144 -40.15 8.26 23.50
C ILE A 144 -40.31 7.41 22.25
N ASP A 145 -40.98 7.96 21.24
CA ASP A 145 -41.15 7.26 19.96
C ASP A 145 -39.82 7.15 19.20
N ASN A 146 -39.74 6.20 18.27
CA ASN A 146 -38.50 5.93 17.53
C ASN A 146 -37.96 7.15 16.79
N LYS A 147 -38.82 8.05 16.29
CA LYS A 147 -38.39 9.24 15.55
C LYS A 147 -37.74 10.26 16.49
N ALA A 148 -38.29 10.44 17.69
CA ALA A 148 -37.73 11.27 18.73
C ALA A 148 -36.43 10.67 19.29
N ARG A 149 -36.34 9.33 19.44
CA ARG A 149 -35.10 8.64 19.83
C ARG A 149 -33.97 8.95 18.85
N THR A 150 -34.22 8.80 17.55
CA THR A 150 -33.24 9.10 16.49
C THR A 150 -32.80 10.56 16.56
N GLN A 151 -33.72 11.52 16.67
CA GLN A 151 -33.38 12.94 16.74
C GLN A 151 -32.58 13.32 17.99
N ILE A 152 -32.85 12.69 19.14
CA ILE A 152 -32.11 12.92 20.39
C ILE A 152 -30.68 12.41 20.24
N LEU A 153 -30.51 11.20 19.71
CA LEU A 153 -29.21 10.60 19.47
C LEU A 153 -28.39 11.37 18.43
N GLU A 154 -28.98 11.76 17.30
CA GLU A 154 -28.32 12.57 16.26
C GLU A 154 -27.83 13.92 16.81
N ARG A 155 -28.68 14.62 17.59
CA ARG A 155 -28.32 15.90 18.20
C ARG A 155 -27.22 15.76 19.22
N TYR A 156 -27.26 14.69 20.03
CA TYR A 156 -26.23 14.41 21.01
C TYR A 156 -24.90 14.08 20.32
N SER A 157 -24.91 13.18 19.34
CA SER A 157 -23.72 12.77 18.60
C SER A 157 -23.08 13.94 17.84
N SER A 158 -23.90 14.78 17.20
CA SER A 158 -23.43 15.97 16.48
C SER A 158 -22.79 16.99 17.42
N ARG A 159 -23.41 17.25 18.58
CA ARG A 159 -22.86 18.15 19.61
C ARG A 159 -21.57 17.61 20.23
N SER A 160 -21.49 16.32 20.49
CA SER A 160 -20.30 15.67 21.01
C SER A 160 -19.16 15.71 20.00
N ALA A 161 -19.43 15.44 18.72
CA ALA A 161 -18.45 15.57 17.63
C ALA A 161 -17.94 17.02 17.49
N GLN A 162 -18.83 18.01 17.50
CA GLN A 162 -18.47 19.43 17.45
C GLN A 162 -17.69 19.89 18.69
N LYS A 163 -18.04 19.41 19.88
CA LYS A 163 -17.32 19.68 21.12
C LYS A 163 -15.92 19.08 21.08
N MET A 164 -15.78 17.82 20.66
CA MET A 164 -14.50 17.16 20.46
C MET A 164 -13.63 17.90 19.45
N PHE A 165 -14.21 18.31 18.32
CA PHE A 165 -13.53 19.15 17.32
C PHE A 165 -13.10 20.51 17.89
N GLY A 166 -13.95 21.19 18.66
CA GLY A 166 -13.61 22.43 19.35
C GLY A 166 -12.44 22.26 20.33
N ILE A 167 -12.40 21.14 21.07
CA ILE A 167 -11.30 20.80 21.98
C ILE A 167 -10.00 20.50 21.21
N PHE A 168 -10.10 19.85 20.05
CA PHE A 168 -8.95 19.60 19.17
C PHE A 168 -8.40 20.92 18.58
N ILE A 169 -9.27 21.86 18.20
CA ILE A 169 -8.90 23.16 17.62
C ILE A 169 -8.45 24.21 18.66
N GLU A 170 -8.93 24.16 19.91
CA GLU A 170 -8.77 25.24 20.91
C GLU A 170 -7.30 25.66 21.19
N LYS A 171 -6.30 24.88 20.78
CA LYS A 171 -4.87 25.27 20.85
C LYS A 171 -4.36 26.15 19.71
N LYS A 172 -5.18 26.55 18.74
CA LYS A 172 -4.81 27.50 17.67
C LYS A 172 -4.41 28.90 18.20
N TRP A 173 -4.76 29.25 19.43
CA TRP A 173 -4.58 30.62 19.95
C TRP A 173 -3.48 30.84 21.00
N GLN A 174 -2.89 29.80 21.60
CA GLN A 174 -1.86 29.98 22.65
C GLN A 174 -0.42 29.68 22.21
N ARG A 175 -0.20 29.21 20.97
CA ARG A 175 1.14 28.85 20.47
C ARG A 175 1.48 29.41 19.10
N THR A 176 0.83 30.49 18.70
CA THR A 176 1.28 31.35 17.61
C THR A 176 2.72 31.79 17.92
N TYR A 177 3.69 31.21 17.20
CA TYR A 177 5.02 31.76 16.99
C TYR A 177 5.79 32.22 18.24
N LYS A 178 6.27 31.29 19.06
CA LYS A 178 7.55 31.51 19.76
C LYS A 178 8.57 30.48 19.31
N GLU A 179 9.55 30.97 18.57
CA GLU A 179 10.72 30.32 17.97
C GLU A 179 11.61 29.49 18.93
N GLY A 180 11.17 29.21 20.16
CA GLY A 180 11.88 28.41 21.16
C GLY A 180 11.54 26.92 21.17
N ASP A 181 10.37 26.49 20.69
CA ASP A 181 9.91 25.09 20.84
C ASP A 181 10.30 24.15 19.67
N ARG A 182 11.00 24.65 18.64
CA ARG A 182 11.70 23.79 17.65
C ARG A 182 12.70 22.83 18.32
N LYS A 183 13.14 23.12 19.54
CA LYS A 183 14.02 22.27 20.34
C LYS A 183 13.29 21.21 21.19
N LYS A 184 11.95 21.30 21.33
CA LYS A 184 11.15 20.40 22.19
C LYS A 184 10.26 19.42 21.44
N SER A 185 10.10 19.54 20.12
CA SER A 185 9.82 18.35 19.30
C SER A 185 11.09 17.50 19.27
N GLN A 186 11.39 16.89 20.41
CA GLN A 186 12.57 16.08 20.63
C GLN A 186 12.57 14.92 19.64
N ASN A 187 13.30 15.13 18.56
CA ASN A 187 14.33 14.24 18.06
C ASN A 187 13.90 12.82 17.69
N LEU A 188 13.18 12.73 16.56
CA LEU A 188 13.27 11.57 15.67
C LEU A 188 14.71 11.28 15.20
N ASP A 189 15.66 12.21 15.40
CA ASP A 189 17.09 12.02 15.12
C ASP A 189 17.93 11.64 16.37
N GLN A 190 17.36 11.44 17.57
CA GLN A 190 18.13 11.12 18.80
C GLN A 190 17.72 9.81 19.52
N VAL A 191 17.05 8.87 18.85
CA VAL A 191 16.98 7.52 19.44
C VAL A 191 18.31 6.82 19.17
N ASP A 192 19.30 7.12 20.01
CA ASP A 192 20.66 6.59 19.95
C ASP A 192 20.66 5.16 20.51
N VAL A 193 20.02 4.25 19.76
CA VAL A 193 19.92 2.83 20.09
C VAL A 193 20.94 2.06 19.27
N ASP A 194 21.77 1.28 19.95
CA ASP A 194 22.70 0.36 19.30
C ASP A 194 21.95 -0.63 18.42
N ALA A 195 22.17 -0.54 17.11
CA ALA A 195 21.63 -1.50 16.14
C ALA A 195 22.17 -2.92 16.43
N ASP A 196 21.25 -3.84 16.75
CA ASP A 196 21.49 -5.27 16.93
C ASP A 196 21.72 -5.95 15.59
N ASN A 197 20.93 -5.52 14.60
CA ASN A 197 20.98 -5.96 13.23
C ASN A 197 20.94 -4.76 12.28
N VAL A 198 21.57 -4.91 11.12
CA VAL A 198 21.50 -3.97 10.01
C VAL A 198 21.00 -4.75 8.80
N ILE A 199 19.91 -4.27 8.24
CA ILE A 199 19.34 -4.77 7.00
C ILE A 199 19.70 -3.78 5.92
N SER A 200 20.37 -4.26 4.88
CA SER A 200 20.70 -3.43 3.72
C SER A 200 20.31 -4.14 2.45
N GLY A 201 19.79 -3.41 1.47
CA GLY A 201 19.34 -3.97 0.21
C GLY A 201 19.19 -2.91 -0.86
N ASN A 202 19.03 -3.37 -2.09
CA ASN A 202 18.68 -2.51 -3.22
C ASN A 202 17.18 -2.20 -3.13
N GLN A 203 16.83 -0.93 -3.30
CA GLN A 203 15.45 -0.48 -3.37
C GLN A 203 14.83 -0.95 -4.68
N ASP A 204 13.70 -1.66 -4.60
CA ASP A 204 12.86 -2.03 -5.74
C ASP A 204 11.51 -1.35 -5.55
N THR A 205 11.14 -0.42 -6.42
CA THR A 205 9.92 0.39 -6.21
C THR A 205 8.94 0.15 -7.35
N ASN A 206 7.73 -0.26 -6.99
CA ASN A 206 6.62 -0.34 -7.92
C ASN A 206 5.93 1.03 -8.00
N TYR A 207 6.22 1.75 -9.08
CA TYR A 207 5.68 3.05 -9.43
C TYR A 207 4.32 2.96 -10.14
N ILE A 208 3.88 1.75 -10.53
CA ILE A 208 2.58 1.54 -11.18
C ILE A 208 1.45 1.74 -10.17
N THR A 209 1.65 1.31 -8.92
CA THR A 209 0.67 1.51 -7.83
C THR A 209 0.92 2.82 -7.10
N LEU A 210 -0.15 3.51 -6.69
CA LEU A 210 -0.10 4.77 -5.95
C LEU A 210 -0.78 4.65 -4.58
N PRO A 211 -0.09 4.95 -3.45
CA PRO A 211 1.32 5.32 -3.33
C PRO A 211 2.30 4.20 -3.74
N PRO A 212 3.53 4.53 -4.20
CA PRO A 212 4.50 3.53 -4.65
C PRO A 212 4.83 2.48 -3.60
N GLU A 213 4.86 1.22 -4.00
CA GLU A 213 5.26 0.11 -3.14
C GLU A 213 6.78 -0.05 -3.14
N ILE A 214 7.39 -0.13 -1.97
CA ILE A 214 8.82 -0.42 -1.86
C ILE A 214 9.05 -1.85 -1.40
N ASN A 215 9.87 -2.54 -2.16
CA ASN A 215 10.43 -3.84 -1.88
C ASN A 215 11.96 -3.75 -1.76
N LEU A 216 12.56 -4.75 -1.13
CA LEU A 216 14.02 -4.86 -1.00
C LEU A 216 14.52 -6.08 -1.78
N LYS A 217 15.43 -5.83 -2.71
CA LYS A 217 16.20 -6.86 -3.43
C LYS A 217 17.59 -7.03 -2.81
N ASN A 218 18.20 -8.21 -2.98
CA ASN A 218 19.57 -8.51 -2.56
C ASN A 218 19.86 -8.19 -1.09
N ILE A 219 18.92 -8.57 -0.21
CA ILE A 219 18.97 -8.22 1.21
C ILE A 219 20.17 -8.86 1.88
N LYS A 220 21.03 -8.02 2.46
CA LYS A 220 22.13 -8.39 3.36
C LYS A 220 21.70 -8.16 4.80
N LEU A 221 21.89 -9.20 5.60
CA LEU A 221 21.58 -9.21 7.02
C LEU A 221 22.89 -9.30 7.80
N SER A 222 23.12 -8.40 8.76
CA SER A 222 24.23 -8.56 9.69
C SER A 222 24.00 -9.74 10.64
N ARG A 223 25.07 -10.21 11.28
CA ARG A 223 24.97 -11.13 12.41
C ARG A 223 24.46 -10.39 13.65
N LEU A 224 23.83 -11.14 14.55
CA LEU A 224 23.53 -10.65 15.90
C LEU A 224 24.84 -10.31 16.61
N LYS A 225 24.92 -9.10 17.16
CA LYS A 225 26.06 -8.69 17.98
C LYS A 225 25.93 -9.28 19.39
N GLU A 226 27.03 -9.79 19.91
CA GLU A 226 27.15 -10.12 21.33
C GLU A 226 27.25 -8.82 22.14
N LYS A 227 26.47 -8.69 23.22
CA LYS A 227 26.36 -7.45 23.99
C LYS A 227 26.87 -7.56 25.44
N SER A 228 27.28 -8.73 25.91
CA SER A 228 27.66 -8.95 27.34
C SER A 228 28.33 -10.31 27.60
N GLU A 229 28.80 -10.54 28.84
CA GLU A 229 29.28 -11.84 29.35
C GLU A 229 28.11 -12.77 29.81
N ASP A 230 28.21 -14.05 29.43
CA ASP A 230 27.36 -15.24 29.64
C ASP A 230 25.89 -15.07 30.08
N LYS A 231 25.61 -14.69 31.34
CA LYS A 231 24.22 -14.66 31.85
C LYS A 231 23.36 -13.54 31.25
N ALA A 232 24.00 -12.43 30.90
CA ALA A 232 23.34 -11.32 30.23
C ALA A 232 23.05 -11.63 28.75
N SER A 233 23.82 -12.54 28.14
CA SER A 233 23.71 -12.93 26.73
C SER A 233 22.47 -13.80 26.47
N ILE A 234 22.09 -14.67 27.40
CA ILE A 234 20.84 -15.47 27.30
C ILE A 234 19.61 -14.56 27.41
N GLN A 235 19.60 -13.64 28.39
CA GLN A 235 18.53 -12.66 28.52
C GLN A 235 18.43 -11.74 27.30
N TYR A 236 19.56 -11.38 26.69
CA TYR A 236 19.55 -10.66 25.42
C TYR A 236 18.92 -11.50 24.30
N LEU A 237 19.35 -12.75 24.11
CA LEU A 237 18.85 -13.63 23.03
C LEU A 237 17.34 -13.88 23.08
N LYS A 238 16.77 -14.01 24.27
CA LYS A 238 15.32 -14.14 24.46
C LYS A 238 14.53 -12.98 23.86
N HIS A 239 15.13 -11.78 23.86
CA HIS A 239 14.49 -10.57 23.38
C HIS A 239 15.04 -10.08 22.03
N ALA A 240 16.17 -10.61 21.57
CA ALA A 240 16.75 -10.28 20.27
C ALA A 240 15.92 -10.90 19.14
N LEU A 241 15.69 -10.13 18.08
CA LEU A 241 15.08 -10.68 16.87
C LEU A 241 16.13 -11.33 16.00
N SER A 242 15.84 -12.54 15.54
CA SER A 242 16.66 -13.19 14.53
C SER A 242 16.75 -12.30 13.28
N PRO A 243 17.87 -12.32 12.53
CA PRO A 243 18.00 -11.51 11.33
C PRO A 243 16.91 -11.75 10.28
N ILE A 244 16.36 -12.97 10.22
CA ILE A 244 15.26 -13.33 9.31
C ILE A 244 13.95 -12.70 9.76
N THR A 245 13.66 -12.73 11.06
CA THR A 245 12.50 -12.08 11.63
C THR A 245 12.57 -10.56 11.45
N ALA A 246 13.73 -9.96 11.68
CA ALA A 246 13.98 -8.54 11.42
C ALA A 246 13.76 -8.18 9.94
N LYS A 247 14.23 -9.03 9.01
CA LYS A 247 13.95 -8.90 7.56
C LYS A 247 12.46 -8.87 7.28
N ARG A 248 11.71 -9.83 7.84
CA ARG A 248 10.28 -9.98 7.60
C ARG A 248 9.49 -8.79 8.13
N ILE A 249 9.79 -8.34 9.35
CA ILE A 249 9.18 -7.12 9.93
C ILE A 249 9.47 -5.92 9.04
N THR A 250 10.71 -5.75 8.60
CA THR A 250 11.09 -4.66 7.71
C THR A 250 10.29 -4.68 6.42
N GLN A 251 10.18 -5.82 5.74
CA GLN A 251 9.42 -5.97 4.51
C GLN A 251 7.92 -5.67 4.71
N ASN A 252 7.30 -6.20 5.76
CA ASN A 252 5.88 -5.95 6.04
C ASN A 252 5.64 -4.51 6.51
N THR A 253 6.63 -3.85 7.12
CA THR A 253 6.54 -2.44 7.51
C THR A 253 6.46 -1.52 6.28
N PHE A 254 7.13 -1.86 5.17
CA PHE A 254 6.95 -1.13 3.90
C PHE A 254 5.53 -1.24 3.34
N SER A 255 4.98 -2.46 3.31
CA SER A 255 3.58 -2.68 2.92
C SER A 255 2.65 -1.92 3.85
N PHE A 256 2.86 -2.03 5.17
CA PHE A 256 2.10 -1.32 6.19
C PHE A 256 2.06 0.17 5.98
N SER A 257 3.21 0.73 5.66
CA SER A 257 3.33 2.14 5.39
C SER A 257 2.44 2.59 4.24
N ARG A 258 2.48 1.89 3.10
CA ARG A 258 1.64 2.21 1.93
C ARG A 258 0.17 2.13 2.30
N GLU A 259 -0.22 1.03 2.93
CA GLU A 259 -1.61 0.74 3.29
C GLU A 259 -2.15 1.70 4.34
N ALA A 260 -1.31 2.18 5.26
CA ALA A 260 -1.69 3.23 6.22
C ALA A 260 -1.98 4.58 5.53
N PHE A 261 -1.36 4.85 4.37
CA PHE A 261 -1.62 6.06 3.59
C PHE A 261 -2.81 5.95 2.66
N LEU A 262 -3.22 4.75 2.23
CA LEU A 262 -4.37 4.63 1.31
C LEU A 262 -5.64 5.29 1.89
N PRO A 263 -6.05 5.03 3.15
CA PRO A 263 -7.15 5.75 3.79
C PRO A 263 -6.94 7.27 3.85
N LEU A 264 -5.76 7.71 4.26
CA LEU A 264 -5.40 9.14 4.30
C LEU A 264 -5.53 9.78 2.92
N ASN A 265 -5.13 9.05 1.88
CA ASN A 265 -5.12 9.49 0.50
C ASN A 265 -6.54 9.64 -0.05
N GLU A 266 -7.42 8.68 0.23
CA GLU A 266 -8.84 8.78 -0.12
C GLU A 266 -9.53 9.98 0.55
N LEU A 267 -9.22 10.25 1.82
CA LEU A 267 -9.80 11.39 2.55
C LEU A 267 -9.18 12.74 2.20
N SER A 268 -7.99 12.75 1.61
CA SER A 268 -7.34 13.98 1.15
C SER A 268 -7.96 14.57 -0.11
N GLY A 269 -8.75 13.77 -0.84
CA GLY A 269 -9.43 14.22 -2.04
C GLY A 269 -10.64 15.10 -1.73
N ASN A 270 -10.72 16.26 -2.36
CA ASN A 270 -11.91 17.11 -2.26
C ASN A 270 -13.04 16.52 -3.12
N MET A 271 -14.15 16.09 -2.51
CA MET A 271 -15.26 15.49 -3.26
C MET A 271 -15.88 16.44 -4.29
N THR A 272 -15.93 17.75 -4.03
CA THR A 272 -16.42 18.73 -4.99
C THR A 272 -15.49 18.75 -6.20
N GLN A 273 -14.18 18.71 -5.99
CA GLN A 273 -13.18 18.59 -7.05
C GLN A 273 -13.32 17.29 -7.85
N SER A 274 -13.50 16.14 -7.18
CA SER A 274 -13.72 14.85 -7.84
C SER A 274 -15.02 14.82 -8.64
N ARG A 275 -16.12 15.38 -8.10
CA ARG A 275 -17.40 15.53 -8.81
C ARG A 275 -17.22 16.38 -10.07
N PHE A 276 -16.51 17.51 -9.96
CA PHE A 276 -16.19 18.35 -11.11
C PHE A 276 -15.38 17.62 -12.18
N LEU A 277 -14.35 16.89 -11.77
CA LEU A 277 -13.52 16.12 -12.69
C LEU A 277 -14.35 15.06 -13.42
N SER A 278 -15.13 14.27 -12.68
CA SER A 278 -16.04 13.27 -13.25
C SER A 278 -17.01 13.93 -14.23
N PHE A 279 -17.71 14.98 -13.80
CA PHE A 279 -18.68 15.69 -14.60
C PHE A 279 -18.09 16.23 -15.92
N PHE A 280 -16.97 16.95 -15.83
CA PHE A 280 -16.32 17.51 -17.01
C PHE A 280 -15.81 16.40 -17.93
N LEU A 281 -15.22 15.34 -17.37
CA LEU A 281 -14.71 14.21 -18.15
C LEU A 281 -15.83 13.44 -18.84
N ASP A 282 -16.96 13.18 -18.18
CA ASP A 282 -18.13 12.54 -18.78
C ASP A 282 -18.65 13.37 -19.96
N TYR A 283 -18.78 14.68 -19.75
CA TYR A 283 -19.16 15.61 -20.82
C TYR A 283 -18.16 15.60 -21.99
N PHE A 284 -16.86 15.62 -21.69
CA PHE A 284 -15.79 15.59 -22.69
C PHE A 284 -15.74 14.26 -23.46
N ILE A 285 -15.92 13.14 -22.76
CA ILE A 285 -15.96 11.78 -23.33
C ILE A 285 -17.19 11.62 -24.22
N ASP A 286 -18.35 12.13 -23.82
CA ASP A 286 -19.57 12.10 -24.63
C ASP A 286 -19.44 12.95 -25.90
N MET A 287 -18.79 14.11 -25.79
CA MET A 287 -18.49 14.97 -26.93
C MET A 287 -17.53 14.26 -27.89
N ILE A 288 -16.43 13.72 -27.37
CA ILE A 288 -15.43 13.01 -28.16
C ILE A 288 -15.97 11.70 -28.75
N GLY A 289 -16.90 11.05 -28.07
CA GLY A 289 -17.56 9.83 -28.53
C GLY A 289 -18.29 9.99 -29.87
N ARG A 290 -18.52 11.23 -30.33
CA ARG A 290 -19.08 11.55 -31.66
C ARG A 290 -18.06 11.44 -32.79
N TYR A 291 -16.77 11.34 -32.48
CA TYR A 291 -15.73 11.05 -33.47
C TYR A 291 -15.62 9.54 -33.68
N GLU A 292 -16.28 9.02 -34.72
CA GLU A 292 -16.25 7.60 -35.05
C GLU A 292 -14.92 7.14 -35.68
N ALA A 293 -14.16 8.07 -36.25
CA ALA A 293 -12.88 7.75 -36.89
C ALA A 293 -11.76 7.55 -35.85
N LYS A 294 -10.97 6.48 -36.02
CA LYS A 294 -9.73 6.25 -35.26
C LYS A 294 -8.75 7.42 -35.44
N LYS A 295 -8.14 7.89 -34.36
CA LYS A 295 -7.19 9.00 -34.33
C LYS A 295 -5.90 8.63 -33.60
N ARG A 296 -4.88 9.45 -33.80
CA ARG A 296 -3.66 9.46 -32.97
C ARG A 296 -3.94 10.11 -31.61
N PHE A 297 -3.04 9.93 -30.66
CA PHE A 297 -3.22 10.41 -29.28
C PHE A 297 -3.12 11.94 -29.18
N ASP A 298 -2.26 12.54 -30.03
CA ASP A 298 -2.04 14.00 -30.12
C ASP A 298 -3.31 14.79 -30.39
N PHE A 299 -4.29 14.19 -31.09
CA PHE A 299 -5.60 14.76 -31.37
C PHE A 299 -6.34 15.28 -30.13
N LEU A 300 -6.18 14.61 -28.98
CA LEU A 300 -6.94 14.95 -27.77
C LEU A 300 -6.49 16.26 -27.11
N ILE A 301 -5.24 16.70 -27.32
CA ILE A 301 -4.70 17.89 -26.66
C ILE A 301 -5.34 19.19 -27.14
N PRO A 302 -5.37 19.51 -28.46
CA PRO A 302 -6.03 20.72 -28.93
C PRO A 302 -7.54 20.66 -28.65
N VAL A 303 -8.18 19.50 -28.79
CA VAL A 303 -9.62 19.31 -28.53
C VAL A 303 -9.95 19.57 -27.06
N LEU A 304 -9.16 19.06 -26.11
CA LEU A 304 -9.35 19.38 -24.69
C LEU A 304 -9.19 20.88 -24.43
N ARG A 305 -8.18 21.52 -25.02
CA ARG A 305 -7.93 22.95 -24.81
C ARG A 305 -9.09 23.81 -25.31
N GLU A 306 -9.60 23.52 -26.50
CA GLU A 306 -10.77 24.22 -27.04
C GLU A 306 -12.00 24.04 -26.14
N GLU A 307 -12.29 22.81 -25.71
CA GLU A 307 -13.45 22.54 -24.87
C GLU A 307 -13.33 23.15 -23.46
N VAL A 308 -12.12 23.18 -22.90
CA VAL A 308 -11.86 23.85 -21.63
C VAL A 308 -12.18 25.35 -21.71
N GLU A 309 -11.87 26.02 -22.81
CA GLU A 309 -12.22 27.45 -22.96
C GLU A 309 -13.72 27.67 -23.05
N VAL A 310 -14.44 26.83 -23.81
CA VAL A 310 -15.92 26.84 -23.84
C VAL A 310 -16.50 26.67 -22.43
N TYR A 311 -15.94 25.75 -21.66
CA TYR A 311 -16.36 25.49 -20.28
C TYR A 311 -16.05 26.66 -19.34
N ARG A 312 -14.86 27.27 -19.44
CA ARG A 312 -14.47 28.44 -18.64
C ARG A 312 -15.40 29.63 -18.88
N ASP A 313 -15.80 29.85 -20.14
CA ASP A 313 -16.72 30.94 -20.48
C ASP A 313 -18.13 30.68 -19.96
N ALA A 314 -18.60 29.43 -20.00
CA ALA A 314 -19.86 29.03 -19.37
C ALA A 314 -19.80 29.22 -17.84
N LEU A 315 -18.69 28.84 -17.20
CA LEU A 315 -18.49 28.98 -15.76
C LEU A 315 -18.48 30.46 -15.32
N LYS A 316 -17.82 31.35 -16.07
CA LYS A 316 -17.86 32.81 -15.83
C LYS A 316 -19.27 33.37 -15.98
N SER A 317 -19.98 32.94 -17.02
CA SER A 317 -21.37 33.36 -17.28
C SER A 317 -22.31 32.90 -16.16
N PHE A 318 -22.12 31.68 -15.67
CA PHE A 318 -22.81 31.14 -14.50
C PHE A 318 -22.52 31.96 -13.24
N GLN A 319 -21.24 32.23 -12.94
CA GLN A 319 -20.83 33.04 -11.79
C GLN A 319 -21.47 34.44 -11.82
N ALA A 320 -21.44 35.12 -12.97
CA ALA A 320 -22.04 36.44 -13.11
C ALA A 320 -23.55 36.43 -12.85
N SER A 321 -24.25 35.43 -13.40
CA SER A 321 -25.70 35.24 -13.21
C SER A 321 -26.05 34.92 -11.76
N ALA A 322 -25.23 34.10 -11.10
CA ALA A 322 -25.37 33.72 -9.70
C ALA A 322 -25.15 34.92 -8.76
N GLU A 323 -24.10 35.70 -8.98
CA GLU A 323 -23.83 36.91 -8.19
C GLU A 323 -24.96 37.94 -8.31
N GLU A 324 -25.58 38.07 -9.48
CA GLU A 324 -26.73 38.95 -9.65
C GLU A 324 -27.97 38.44 -8.93
N TYR A 325 -28.25 37.13 -9.01
CA TYR A 325 -29.33 36.51 -8.25
C TYR A 325 -29.11 36.67 -6.73
N PHE A 326 -27.90 36.51 -6.23
CA PHE A 326 -27.58 36.67 -4.81
C PHE A 326 -27.76 38.13 -4.33
N LYS A 327 -27.52 39.12 -5.20
CA LYS A 327 -27.79 40.53 -4.92
C LYS A 327 -29.28 40.87 -4.83
N SER A 328 -30.17 40.02 -5.35
CA SER A 328 -31.63 40.23 -5.25
C SER A 328 -32.15 40.15 -3.80
N GLY A 329 -31.42 39.43 -2.91
CA GLY A 329 -31.80 39.27 -1.51
C GLY A 329 -33.10 38.51 -1.28
N ILE A 330 -33.63 37.81 -2.29
CA ILE A 330 -34.85 36.98 -2.17
C ILE A 330 -34.67 36.01 -1.01
N LYS A 331 -35.70 35.90 -0.16
CA LYS A 331 -35.76 34.93 0.93
C LYS A 331 -36.91 33.97 0.65
N THR A 332 -36.60 32.68 0.50
CA THR A 332 -37.62 31.64 0.36
C THR A 332 -37.07 30.27 0.79
N GLU A 333 -37.90 29.23 0.74
CA GLU A 333 -37.50 27.84 0.94
C GLU A 333 -36.51 27.39 -0.15
N PHE A 334 -35.57 26.53 0.25
CA PHE A 334 -34.50 26.03 -0.63
C PHE A 334 -34.99 25.51 -2.00
N ASN A 335 -36.05 24.71 -2.05
CA ASN A 335 -36.53 24.15 -3.34
C ASN A 335 -37.07 25.25 -4.27
N GLU A 336 -37.77 26.25 -3.73
CA GLU A 336 -38.20 27.40 -4.52
C GLU A 336 -37.00 28.27 -4.93
N HIS A 337 -35.94 28.34 -4.11
CA HIS A 337 -34.68 28.94 -4.51
C HIS A 337 -34.02 28.24 -5.68
N VAL A 338 -34.02 26.90 -5.70
CA VAL A 338 -33.49 26.09 -6.81
C VAL A 338 -34.25 26.42 -8.10
N ASP A 339 -35.57 26.43 -8.07
CA ASP A 339 -36.37 26.69 -9.29
C ASP A 339 -36.20 28.13 -9.78
N LYS A 340 -36.27 29.12 -8.87
CA LYS A 340 -36.06 30.54 -9.21
C LYS A 340 -34.65 30.78 -9.74
N PHE A 341 -33.64 30.19 -9.10
CA PHE A 341 -32.25 30.36 -9.52
C PHE A 341 -31.98 29.67 -10.86
N LYS A 342 -32.53 28.47 -11.09
CA LYS A 342 -32.45 27.77 -12.38
C LYS A 342 -33.03 28.64 -13.49
N ASN A 343 -34.23 29.18 -13.30
CA ASN A 343 -34.85 30.05 -14.30
C ASN A 343 -34.05 31.33 -14.51
N TRP A 344 -33.52 31.94 -13.45
CA TRP A 344 -32.67 33.14 -13.53
C TRP A 344 -31.41 32.93 -14.39
N VAL A 345 -30.73 31.80 -14.20
CA VAL A 345 -29.55 31.43 -14.99
C VAL A 345 -29.93 31.17 -16.46
N LEU A 346 -31.11 30.56 -16.70
CA LEU A 346 -31.54 30.14 -18.03
C LEU A 346 -32.12 31.26 -18.88
N GLU A 347 -32.83 32.22 -18.29
CA GLU A 347 -33.42 33.36 -18.98
C GLU A 347 -32.36 34.26 -19.63
N LYS A 348 -31.14 34.26 -19.08
CA LYS A 348 -30.01 35.07 -19.56
C LYS A 348 -29.10 34.34 -20.56
N SER A 349 -29.41 33.10 -20.91
CA SER A 349 -28.56 32.24 -21.76
C SER A 349 -29.17 32.00 -23.15
N LEU A 350 -28.33 31.98 -24.20
CA LEU A 350 -28.74 31.74 -25.60
C LEU A 350 -28.09 30.46 -26.16
N GLY A 351 -28.86 29.67 -26.93
CA GLY A 351 -28.35 28.59 -27.77
C GLY A 351 -27.70 27.41 -27.01
N GLN A 352 -26.58 26.89 -27.55
CA GLN A 352 -25.87 25.71 -27.02
C GLN A 352 -25.26 25.90 -25.62
N GLN A 353 -25.02 27.15 -25.18
CA GLN A 353 -24.55 27.43 -23.81
C GLN A 353 -25.59 27.03 -22.74
N LYS A 354 -26.87 27.01 -23.10
CA LYS A 354 -27.96 26.73 -22.16
C LYS A 354 -27.88 25.33 -21.57
N SER A 355 -27.54 24.31 -22.37
CA SER A 355 -27.44 22.93 -21.88
C SER A 355 -26.26 22.72 -20.92
N LEU A 356 -25.11 23.36 -21.20
CA LEU A 356 -23.94 23.30 -20.32
C LEU A 356 -24.17 24.06 -19.02
N LEU A 357 -24.85 25.22 -19.07
CA LEU A 357 -25.22 25.99 -17.87
C LEU A 357 -26.21 25.25 -16.98
N ILE A 358 -27.18 24.50 -17.54
CA ILE A 358 -28.08 23.63 -16.76
C ILE A 358 -27.25 22.61 -15.98
N LYS A 359 -26.30 21.96 -16.66
CA LYS A 359 -25.47 20.94 -16.03
C LYS A 359 -24.57 21.52 -14.93
N ILE A 360 -23.94 22.68 -15.16
CA ILE A 360 -23.14 23.40 -14.14
C ILE A 360 -24.01 23.77 -12.94
N PHE A 361 -25.24 24.24 -13.18
CA PHE A 361 -26.19 24.55 -12.12
C PHE A 361 -26.57 23.32 -11.30
N GLU A 362 -26.84 22.18 -11.94
CA GLU A 362 -27.20 20.93 -11.27
C GLU A 362 -26.06 20.42 -10.39
N GLU A 363 -24.81 20.49 -10.87
CA GLU A 363 -23.61 20.18 -10.09
C GLU A 363 -23.38 21.14 -8.92
N PHE A 364 -23.68 22.43 -9.08
CA PHE A 364 -23.61 23.41 -7.99
C PHE A 364 -24.65 23.14 -6.90
N ILE A 365 -25.90 22.84 -7.28
CA ILE A 365 -27.01 22.72 -6.34
C ILE A 365 -27.02 21.41 -5.57
N GLY A 366 -26.54 20.31 -6.17
CA GLY A 366 -26.51 18.99 -5.53
C GLY A 366 -25.89 19.01 -4.11
N PRO A 367 -24.63 19.46 -3.94
CA PRO A 367 -23.97 19.57 -2.65
C PRO A 367 -24.64 20.54 -1.67
N VAL A 368 -25.28 21.61 -2.17
CA VAL A 368 -25.91 22.63 -1.33
C VAL A 368 -27.27 22.14 -0.79
N ARG A 369 -27.98 21.33 -1.57
CA ARG A 369 -29.24 20.68 -1.17
C ARG A 369 -29.06 19.75 0.03
N GLU A 370 -27.94 19.03 0.09
CA GLU A 370 -27.61 18.10 1.17
C GLU A 370 -27.39 18.83 2.51
N GLU A 371 -26.93 20.10 2.51
CA GLU A 371 -26.60 20.83 3.74
C GLU A 371 -27.72 21.71 4.30
N LEU A 372 -28.44 22.42 3.42
CA LEU A 372 -29.38 23.46 3.86
C LEU A 372 -30.79 22.91 4.16
N GLY A 373 -31.15 21.75 3.61
CA GLY A 373 -32.49 21.16 3.74
C GLY A 373 -33.61 22.10 3.24
N ASN A 374 -34.85 21.87 3.67
CA ASN A 374 -36.00 22.72 3.28
C ASN A 374 -36.14 23.98 4.16
N LYS A 375 -35.04 24.63 4.55
CA LYS A 375 -35.10 25.86 5.35
C LYS A 375 -35.39 27.07 4.47
N GLU A 376 -36.05 28.06 5.05
CA GLU A 376 -36.01 29.42 4.50
C GLU A 376 -34.60 29.97 4.63
N ILE A 377 -34.03 30.36 3.50
CA ILE A 377 -32.69 30.93 3.40
C ILE A 377 -32.76 32.18 2.52
N ALA A 378 -31.77 33.05 2.62
CA ALA A 378 -31.67 34.21 1.74
C ALA A 378 -30.70 33.93 0.59
N ALA A 379 -30.96 34.49 -0.58
CA ALA A 379 -30.16 34.26 -1.79
C ALA A 379 -28.66 34.59 -1.60
N TRP A 380 -28.29 35.53 -0.72
CA TRP A 380 -26.89 35.88 -0.46
C TRP A 380 -26.14 34.82 0.36
N GLU A 381 -26.84 33.92 1.06
CA GLU A 381 -26.24 32.86 1.88
C GLU A 381 -25.57 31.77 1.02
N PHE A 382 -25.89 31.71 -0.28
CA PHE A 382 -25.24 30.84 -1.25
C PHE A 382 -23.87 31.33 -1.74
N LYS A 383 -23.48 32.57 -1.42
CA LYS A 383 -22.26 33.20 -1.95
C LYS A 383 -20.95 32.48 -1.56
N PRO A 384 -20.75 32.01 -0.31
CA PRO A 384 -19.56 31.24 0.04
C PRO A 384 -19.45 29.94 -0.76
N GLU A 385 -20.57 29.23 -0.94
CA GLU A 385 -20.65 28.00 -1.73
C GLU A 385 -20.29 28.24 -3.20
N LEU A 386 -20.76 29.35 -3.78
CA LEU A 386 -20.40 29.72 -5.16
C LEU A 386 -18.90 30.00 -5.28
N ASN A 387 -18.32 30.77 -4.37
CA ASN A 387 -16.88 31.07 -4.42
C ASN A 387 -16.05 29.79 -4.34
N PHE A 388 -16.40 28.89 -3.41
CA PHE A 388 -15.77 27.59 -3.27
C PHE A 388 -15.92 26.75 -4.54
N PHE A 389 -17.13 26.66 -5.09
CA PHE A 389 -17.42 25.92 -6.32
C PHE A 389 -16.58 26.42 -7.50
N ILE A 390 -16.51 27.74 -7.72
CA ILE A 390 -15.75 28.34 -8.83
C ILE A 390 -14.24 28.13 -8.67
N GLU A 391 -13.71 28.23 -7.46
CA GLU A 391 -12.29 28.01 -7.19
C GLU A 391 -11.87 26.58 -7.53
N TYR A 392 -12.61 25.58 -7.00
CA TYR A 392 -12.31 24.17 -7.26
C TYR A 392 -12.57 23.75 -8.71
N ALA A 393 -13.54 24.35 -9.39
CA ALA A 393 -13.75 24.16 -10.82
C ALA A 393 -12.50 24.57 -11.63
N ASN A 394 -12.00 25.79 -11.41
CA ASN A 394 -10.84 26.32 -12.11
C ASN A 394 -9.56 25.54 -11.79
N HIS A 395 -9.41 25.10 -10.54
CA HIS A 395 -8.31 24.24 -10.14
C HIS A 395 -8.37 22.87 -10.86
N SER A 396 -9.56 22.25 -10.92
CA SER A 396 -9.78 20.97 -11.62
C SER A 396 -9.44 21.05 -13.11
N ILE A 397 -9.90 22.10 -13.79
CA ILE A 397 -9.60 22.37 -15.20
C ILE A 397 -8.08 22.49 -15.42
N SER A 398 -7.38 23.18 -14.52
CA SER A 398 -5.94 23.34 -14.63
C SER A 398 -5.20 22.01 -14.47
N ASN A 399 -5.68 21.14 -13.57
CA ASN A 399 -5.16 19.79 -13.38
C ASN A 399 -5.40 18.90 -14.62
N LEU A 400 -6.56 19.03 -15.27
CA LEU A 400 -6.86 18.33 -16.53
C LEU A 400 -5.88 18.71 -17.65
N ILE A 401 -5.67 20.01 -17.87
CA ILE A 401 -4.74 20.50 -18.91
C ILE A 401 -3.31 20.02 -18.64
N ARG A 402 -2.87 20.05 -17.37
CA ARG A 402 -1.52 19.64 -16.98
C ARG A 402 -1.34 18.12 -17.04
N GLY A 403 -2.35 17.35 -16.63
CA GLY A 403 -2.24 15.90 -16.50
C GLY A 403 -2.48 15.14 -17.81
N LEU A 404 -3.26 15.69 -18.77
CA LEU A 404 -3.51 14.98 -20.04
C LEU A 404 -2.21 14.65 -20.81
N PRO A 405 -1.25 15.57 -21.00
CA PRO A 405 0.00 15.24 -21.69
C PRO A 405 0.78 14.11 -21.02
N ILE A 406 0.84 14.09 -19.68
CA ILE A 406 1.52 13.06 -18.89
C ILE A 406 0.84 11.70 -19.11
N PHE A 407 -0.49 11.67 -18.99
CA PHE A 407 -1.30 10.47 -19.20
C PHE A 407 -1.13 9.90 -20.61
N LEU A 408 -1.19 10.76 -21.64
CA LEU A 408 -1.02 10.36 -23.03
C LEU A 408 0.39 9.84 -23.32
N SER A 409 1.43 10.52 -22.81
CA SER A 409 2.82 10.09 -22.99
C SER A 409 3.05 8.69 -22.41
N LYS A 410 2.63 8.49 -21.16
CA LYS A 410 2.73 7.21 -20.46
C LYS A 410 2.02 6.09 -21.23
N ASN A 411 0.75 6.29 -21.59
CA ASN A 411 -0.03 5.26 -22.27
C ASN A 411 0.49 4.97 -23.67
N CYS A 412 0.96 5.99 -24.40
CA CYS A 412 1.62 5.82 -25.68
C CYS A 412 2.85 4.92 -25.58
N GLU A 413 3.72 5.17 -24.58
CA GLU A 413 4.92 4.35 -24.35
C GLU A 413 4.58 2.90 -23.96
N VAL A 414 3.59 2.69 -23.09
CA VAL A 414 3.13 1.34 -22.67
C VAL A 414 2.54 0.55 -23.84
N GLU A 415 1.71 1.17 -24.67
CA GLU A 415 1.12 0.52 -25.83
C GLU A 415 2.16 0.16 -26.90
N LEU A 416 3.18 1.02 -27.10
CA LEU A 416 4.31 0.69 -27.95
C LEU A 416 5.14 -0.45 -27.37
N LEU A 417 5.44 -0.46 -26.07
CA LEU A 417 6.15 -1.55 -25.40
C LEU A 417 5.46 -2.89 -25.65
N ARG A 418 4.14 -2.96 -25.41
CA ARG A 418 3.31 -4.14 -25.70
C ARG A 418 3.38 -4.55 -27.16
N SER A 419 3.30 -3.58 -28.07
CA SER A 419 3.40 -3.83 -29.50
C SER A 419 4.76 -4.39 -29.91
N TYR A 420 5.85 -3.85 -29.36
CA TYR A 420 7.21 -4.36 -29.58
C TYR A 420 7.37 -5.79 -29.06
N ILE A 421 6.89 -6.08 -27.84
CA ILE A 421 6.95 -7.43 -27.27
C ILE A 421 6.13 -8.43 -28.09
N ARG A 422 4.88 -8.08 -28.45
CA ARG A 422 4.02 -8.93 -29.30
C ARG A 422 4.67 -9.25 -30.63
N LYS A 423 5.16 -8.22 -31.34
CA LYS A 423 5.84 -8.41 -32.63
C LYS A 423 7.14 -9.19 -32.51
N PHE A 424 7.90 -8.99 -31.44
CA PHE A 424 9.09 -9.79 -31.17
C PHE A 424 8.75 -11.28 -31.02
N LYS A 425 7.68 -11.61 -30.28
CA LYS A 425 7.19 -12.99 -30.16
C LYS A 425 6.77 -13.57 -31.53
N GLU A 426 6.04 -12.80 -32.32
CA GLU A 426 5.53 -13.23 -33.63
C GLU A 426 6.60 -13.37 -34.74
N GLU A 427 7.63 -12.52 -34.72
CA GLU A 427 8.62 -12.43 -35.81
C GLU A 427 9.95 -13.10 -35.47
N VAL A 428 10.38 -13.10 -34.21
CA VAL A 428 11.71 -13.62 -33.81
C VAL A 428 11.60 -14.96 -33.10
N LEU A 429 10.61 -15.14 -32.23
CA LEU A 429 10.47 -16.36 -31.44
C LEU A 429 9.66 -17.46 -32.15
N LYS A 430 8.90 -17.12 -33.19
CA LYS A 430 7.98 -18.05 -33.88
C LYS A 430 8.63 -19.34 -34.38
N ASP A 431 9.87 -19.28 -34.86
CA ASP A 431 10.58 -20.44 -35.42
C ASP A 431 11.54 -21.11 -34.42
N GLN A 432 11.58 -20.64 -33.17
CA GLN A 432 12.41 -21.22 -32.12
C GLN A 432 11.79 -22.50 -31.55
N GLU A 433 12.62 -23.30 -30.87
CA GLU A 433 12.19 -24.46 -30.11
C GLU A 433 11.13 -24.07 -29.06
N GLU A 434 10.18 -24.96 -28.80
CA GLU A 434 9.05 -24.67 -27.91
C GLU A 434 9.48 -24.39 -26.46
N THR A 435 10.57 -25.03 -26.00
CA THR A 435 11.18 -24.76 -24.69
C THR A 435 11.72 -23.33 -24.62
N ILE A 436 12.38 -22.86 -25.68
CA ILE A 436 12.88 -21.47 -25.80
C ILE A 436 11.70 -20.49 -25.78
N LYS A 437 10.60 -20.79 -26.49
CA LYS A 437 9.39 -19.96 -26.48
C LYS A 437 8.77 -19.84 -25.10
N ALA A 438 8.61 -20.96 -24.38
CA ALA A 438 8.01 -20.97 -23.04
C ALA A 438 8.83 -20.15 -22.03
N ILE A 439 10.17 -20.27 -22.07
CA ILE A 439 11.08 -19.46 -21.25
C ILE A 439 11.00 -17.98 -21.66
N ALA A 440 11.00 -17.70 -22.97
CA ALA A 440 10.92 -16.34 -23.51
C ALA A 440 9.63 -15.64 -23.13
N ASP A 441 8.49 -16.32 -23.16
CA ASP A 441 7.20 -15.73 -22.81
C ASP A 441 7.20 -15.22 -21.38
N THR A 442 7.65 -16.04 -20.43
CA THR A 442 7.67 -15.62 -19.03
C THR A 442 8.71 -14.53 -18.77
N TYR A 443 9.88 -14.62 -19.41
CA TYR A 443 10.93 -13.61 -19.29
C TYR A 443 10.49 -12.25 -19.87
N LEU A 444 9.82 -12.26 -21.04
CA LEU A 444 9.26 -11.07 -21.68
C LEU A 444 8.11 -10.46 -20.87
N ASN A 445 7.27 -11.27 -20.22
CA ASN A 445 6.21 -10.74 -19.35
C ASN A 445 6.81 -10.03 -18.10
N LYS A 446 7.89 -10.57 -17.54
CA LYS A 446 8.65 -9.90 -16.46
C LYS A 446 9.32 -8.63 -16.96
N PHE A 447 9.90 -8.66 -18.16
CA PHE A 447 10.48 -7.47 -18.79
C PHE A 447 9.41 -6.41 -19.07
N GLU A 448 8.22 -6.77 -19.56
CA GLU A 448 7.10 -5.86 -19.75
C GLU A 448 6.75 -5.14 -18.45
N SER A 449 6.65 -5.89 -17.36
CA SER A 449 6.36 -5.34 -16.03
C SER A 449 7.47 -4.38 -15.57
N TYR A 450 8.73 -4.75 -15.76
CA TYR A 450 9.89 -3.92 -15.43
C TYR A 450 9.96 -2.63 -16.27
N ALA A 451 9.84 -2.74 -17.58
CA ALA A 451 9.89 -1.60 -18.50
C ALA A 451 8.69 -0.67 -18.30
N SER A 452 7.49 -1.22 -18.06
CA SER A 452 6.32 -0.43 -17.66
C SER A 452 6.62 0.34 -16.38
N ASN A 453 7.20 -0.29 -15.37
CA ASN A 453 7.55 0.39 -14.12
C ASN A 453 8.54 1.56 -14.31
N GLU A 454 9.54 1.40 -15.18
CA GLU A 454 10.48 2.50 -15.52
C GLU A 454 9.81 3.63 -16.33
N ILE A 455 8.86 3.30 -17.22
CA ILE A 455 8.02 4.29 -17.92
C ILE A 455 7.18 5.08 -16.91
N TYR A 456 6.51 4.40 -15.98
CA TYR A 456 5.70 5.06 -14.94
C TYR A 456 6.55 5.99 -14.09
N LYS A 457 7.72 5.51 -13.63
CA LYS A 457 8.69 6.30 -12.87
C LYS A 457 9.10 7.59 -13.60
N LYS A 458 9.46 7.50 -14.89
CA LYS A 458 9.81 8.65 -15.75
C LYS A 458 8.72 9.72 -15.71
N HIS A 459 7.46 9.35 -15.97
CA HIS A 459 6.35 10.30 -16.04
C HIS A 459 5.89 10.84 -14.67
N LEU A 460 6.15 10.11 -13.58
CA LEU A 460 5.87 10.59 -12.23
C LEU A 460 6.92 11.61 -11.73
N GLU A 461 8.17 11.52 -12.21
CA GLU A 461 9.27 12.43 -11.84
C GLU A 461 9.25 13.75 -12.64
N GLU A 462 8.67 13.76 -13.84
CA GLU A 462 8.65 14.95 -14.70
C GLU A 462 7.59 15.99 -14.26
N VAL A 463 8.06 17.21 -13.95
CA VAL A 463 7.20 18.33 -13.51
C VAL A 463 6.35 18.88 -14.66
N GLU A 464 6.87 18.84 -15.89
CA GLU A 464 6.21 19.37 -17.09
C GLU A 464 6.52 18.47 -18.30
N VAL A 465 5.57 17.60 -18.65
CA VAL A 465 5.66 16.73 -19.82
C VAL A 465 4.96 17.41 -21.00
N LYS A 466 5.67 17.59 -22.10
CA LYS A 466 5.05 17.90 -23.39
C LYS A 466 4.84 16.60 -24.15
N PHE A 467 3.60 16.33 -24.52
CA PHE A 467 3.28 15.16 -25.34
C PHE A 467 3.69 15.42 -26.79
N ASP A 468 4.49 14.51 -27.34
CA ASP A 468 4.88 14.46 -28.75
C ASP A 468 4.98 12.99 -29.16
N GLN A 469 3.97 12.52 -29.90
CA GLN A 469 3.88 11.11 -30.28
C GLN A 469 5.02 10.69 -31.21
N ASP A 470 5.43 11.54 -32.15
CA ASP A 470 6.50 11.20 -33.11
C ASP A 470 7.84 11.06 -32.38
N LYS A 471 8.10 11.95 -31.41
CA LYS A 471 9.29 11.86 -30.56
C LYS A 471 9.29 10.61 -29.68
N ILE A 472 8.14 10.23 -29.12
CA ILE A 472 8.02 8.98 -28.33
C ILE A 472 8.31 7.76 -29.21
N GLU A 473 7.70 7.68 -30.40
CA GLU A 473 7.92 6.60 -31.37
C GLU A 473 9.41 6.49 -31.78
N GLU A 474 10.14 7.61 -31.86
CA GLU A 474 11.57 7.63 -32.18
C GLU A 474 12.49 7.24 -30.99
N GLN A 475 12.15 7.67 -29.77
CA GLN A 475 13.02 7.56 -28.61
C GLN A 475 12.84 6.26 -27.84
N LEU A 476 11.61 5.76 -27.73
CA LEU A 476 11.30 4.58 -26.93
C LEU A 476 12.13 3.34 -27.30
N PRO A 477 12.40 3.00 -28.57
CA PRO A 477 13.24 1.85 -28.89
C PRO A 477 14.64 1.93 -28.29
N LYS A 478 15.21 3.14 -28.22
CA LYS A 478 16.53 3.36 -27.58
C LYS A 478 16.44 3.18 -26.07
N GLU A 479 15.36 3.65 -25.44
CA GLU A 479 15.10 3.46 -24.01
C GLU A 479 14.88 1.98 -23.67
N LEU A 480 14.11 1.24 -24.48
CA LEU A 480 13.86 -0.19 -24.28
C LEU A 480 15.15 -1.04 -24.37
N MET A 481 16.12 -0.65 -25.19
CA MET A 481 17.43 -1.31 -25.22
C MET A 481 18.15 -1.18 -23.87
N ILE A 482 18.15 0.04 -23.29
CA ILE A 482 18.75 0.31 -21.98
C ILE A 482 17.98 -0.44 -20.89
N TYR A 483 16.65 -0.44 -20.94
CA TYR A 483 15.83 -1.17 -19.98
C TYR A 483 16.09 -2.67 -20.03
N MET A 484 16.27 -3.26 -21.23
CA MET A 484 16.59 -4.68 -21.36
C MET A 484 17.98 -5.01 -20.81
N GLU A 485 18.97 -4.15 -21.03
CA GLU A 485 20.31 -4.29 -20.43
C GLU A 485 20.23 -4.33 -18.91
N ASN A 486 19.61 -3.31 -18.31
CA ASN A 486 19.46 -3.20 -16.86
C ASN A 486 18.64 -4.38 -16.30
N PHE A 487 17.56 -4.78 -16.98
CA PHE A 487 16.74 -5.92 -16.58
C PHE A 487 17.53 -7.22 -16.53
N VAL A 488 18.35 -7.50 -17.54
CA VAL A 488 19.19 -8.70 -17.62
C VAL A 488 20.28 -8.69 -16.53
N GLU A 489 20.86 -7.54 -16.23
CA GLU A 489 21.85 -7.40 -15.15
C GLU A 489 21.25 -7.57 -13.76
N GLU A 490 20.02 -7.11 -13.54
CA GLU A 490 19.39 -7.09 -12.23
C GLU A 490 18.52 -8.32 -11.92
N GLN A 491 17.92 -8.96 -12.92
CA GLN A 491 16.94 -10.05 -12.74
C GLN A 491 17.53 -11.42 -13.09
N ASN A 492 17.73 -12.24 -12.08
CA ASN A 492 18.07 -13.66 -12.24
C ASN A 492 16.81 -14.52 -12.29
N LEU A 493 16.80 -15.53 -13.16
CA LEU A 493 15.79 -16.60 -13.12
C LEU A 493 15.87 -17.34 -11.78
N THR A 494 14.76 -17.35 -11.04
CA THR A 494 14.64 -18.02 -9.73
C THR A 494 14.24 -19.49 -9.89
N LEU A 495 14.36 -20.28 -8.82
CA LEU A 495 13.87 -21.67 -8.82
C LEU A 495 12.38 -21.75 -9.19
N ALA A 496 11.55 -20.85 -8.64
CA ALA A 496 10.12 -20.79 -8.93
C ALA A 496 9.86 -20.59 -10.43
N ASP A 497 10.66 -19.73 -11.09
CA ASP A 497 10.54 -19.49 -12.53
C ASP A 497 10.84 -20.75 -13.34
N LEU A 498 11.92 -21.45 -12.99
CA LEU A 498 12.32 -22.68 -13.67
C LEU A 498 11.26 -23.79 -13.50
N ILE A 499 10.69 -23.92 -12.30
CA ILE A 499 9.59 -24.86 -12.03
C ILE A 499 8.37 -24.51 -12.90
N ASP A 500 7.99 -23.24 -12.94
CA ASP A 500 6.86 -22.78 -13.74
C ASP A 500 7.10 -23.00 -15.24
N PHE A 501 8.33 -22.80 -15.74
CA PHE A 501 8.68 -23.08 -17.14
C PHE A 501 8.46 -24.55 -17.49
N SER A 502 8.98 -25.46 -16.67
CA SER A 502 8.90 -26.89 -16.93
C SER A 502 7.48 -27.43 -16.84
N GLY A 503 6.68 -26.94 -15.88
CA GLY A 503 5.29 -27.37 -15.74
C GLY A 503 4.39 -26.85 -16.85
N ASN A 504 4.52 -25.57 -17.23
CA ASN A 504 3.76 -24.98 -18.31
C ASN A 504 4.12 -25.56 -19.68
N PHE A 505 5.32 -26.12 -19.83
CA PHE A 505 5.67 -26.92 -21.00
C PHE A 505 4.91 -28.25 -21.02
N ILE A 506 4.79 -28.96 -19.90
CA ILE A 506 4.18 -30.30 -19.89
C ILE A 506 2.65 -30.25 -19.97
N LEU A 507 2.01 -29.37 -19.18
CA LEU A 507 0.54 -29.35 -19.00
C LEU A 507 -0.27 -29.35 -20.31
N PRO A 508 0.07 -28.56 -21.34
CA PRO A 508 -0.67 -28.57 -22.61
C PRO A 508 -0.50 -29.85 -23.44
N ARG A 509 0.53 -30.65 -23.16
CA ARG A 509 0.97 -31.82 -23.95
C ARG A 509 0.58 -33.17 -23.34
N VAL A 510 -0.13 -33.15 -22.21
CA VAL A 510 -0.67 -34.37 -21.61
C VAL A 510 -1.98 -34.72 -22.33
N ASP A 511 -2.03 -35.88 -22.99
CA ASP A 511 -3.11 -36.21 -23.95
C ASP A 511 -4.48 -36.47 -23.29
N SER A 512 -4.53 -36.90 -22.03
CA SER A 512 -5.78 -37.20 -21.32
C SER A 512 -6.08 -36.20 -20.21
N GLU A 513 -7.36 -35.85 -20.06
CA GLU A 513 -7.81 -34.91 -19.03
C GLU A 513 -7.58 -35.45 -17.61
N ASP A 514 -7.63 -36.77 -17.43
CA ASP A 514 -7.35 -37.42 -16.15
C ASP A 514 -5.86 -37.37 -15.80
N ASN A 515 -4.97 -37.57 -16.78
CA ASN A 515 -3.52 -37.42 -16.57
C ASN A 515 -3.15 -35.95 -16.36
N LYS A 516 -3.84 -35.01 -17.02
CA LYS A 516 -3.68 -33.57 -16.75
C LYS A 516 -4.04 -33.23 -15.32
N LYS A 517 -5.15 -33.74 -14.80
CA LYS A 517 -5.56 -33.53 -13.39
C LYS A 517 -4.55 -34.13 -12.43
N LEU A 518 -4.08 -35.35 -12.70
CA LEU A 518 -3.07 -36.02 -11.91
C LEU A 518 -1.78 -35.21 -11.84
N PHE A 519 -1.24 -34.82 -13.00
CA PHE A 519 -0.04 -33.99 -13.07
C PHE A 519 -0.23 -32.61 -12.45
N SER A 520 -1.38 -31.97 -12.65
CA SER A 520 -1.67 -30.65 -12.08
C SER A 520 -1.56 -30.64 -10.57
N LYS A 521 -2.00 -31.73 -9.90
CA LYS A 521 -1.85 -31.87 -8.45
C LYS A 521 -0.37 -31.92 -8.05
N THR A 522 0.42 -32.76 -8.70
CA THR A 522 1.85 -32.91 -8.43
C THR A 522 2.62 -31.63 -8.77
N PHE A 523 2.31 -31.00 -9.89
CA PHE A 523 2.89 -29.72 -10.31
C PHE A 523 2.58 -28.61 -9.29
N ASN A 524 1.36 -28.54 -8.75
CA ASN A 524 1.04 -27.58 -7.69
C ASN A 524 1.89 -27.80 -6.42
N ASN A 525 2.21 -29.06 -6.08
CA ASN A 525 3.10 -29.38 -4.96
C ASN A 525 4.56 -28.96 -5.24
N LEU A 526 5.05 -29.16 -6.47
CA LEU A 526 6.38 -28.69 -6.88
C LEU A 526 6.44 -27.16 -6.89
N LYS A 527 5.39 -26.51 -7.42
CA LYS A 527 5.25 -25.05 -7.44
C LYS A 527 5.22 -24.43 -6.05
N SER A 528 4.70 -25.14 -5.05
CA SER A 528 4.70 -24.66 -3.66
C SER A 528 6.08 -24.73 -2.99
N TYR A 529 6.99 -25.57 -3.50
CA TYR A 529 8.29 -25.84 -2.88
C TYR A 529 9.11 -24.58 -2.53
N PRO A 530 9.38 -23.62 -3.46
CA PRO A 530 10.21 -22.46 -3.11
C PRO A 530 9.57 -21.58 -2.03
N ARG A 531 8.24 -21.47 -2.03
CA ARG A 531 7.48 -20.72 -1.04
C ARG A 531 7.46 -21.43 0.32
N GLU A 532 7.28 -22.75 0.34
CA GLU A 532 7.27 -23.55 1.56
C GLU A 532 8.65 -23.61 2.21
N VAL A 533 9.74 -23.76 1.45
CA VAL A 533 11.12 -23.70 1.98
C VAL A 533 11.39 -22.35 2.66
N LEU A 534 10.99 -21.24 2.02
CA LEU A 534 11.08 -19.91 2.63
C LEU A 534 10.24 -19.81 3.90
N PHE A 535 9.00 -20.31 3.88
CA PHE A 535 8.12 -20.33 5.04
C PHE A 535 8.70 -21.13 6.20
N LEU A 536 9.20 -22.35 5.97
CA LEU A 536 9.79 -23.21 7.00
C LEU A 536 11.02 -22.56 7.63
N THR A 537 11.90 -21.97 6.80
CA THR A 537 13.06 -21.21 7.26
C THR A 537 12.65 -20.03 8.15
N GLU A 538 11.61 -19.28 7.75
CA GLU A 538 11.07 -18.17 8.54
C GLU A 538 10.39 -18.65 9.82
N TYR A 539 9.63 -19.74 9.77
CA TYR A 539 8.89 -20.30 10.90
C TYR A 539 9.84 -20.79 12.00
N LEU A 540 10.89 -21.52 11.63
CA LEU A 540 11.91 -22.02 12.57
C LEU A 540 12.65 -20.91 13.32
N LEU A 541 12.72 -19.71 12.76
CA LEU A 541 13.46 -18.59 13.35
C LEU A 541 12.54 -17.44 13.80
N ARG A 542 11.23 -17.69 13.79
CA ARG A 542 10.18 -16.74 14.19
C ARG A 542 10.19 -16.53 15.69
N TYR A 543 9.87 -15.31 16.14
CA TYR A 543 9.84 -14.98 17.57
C TYR A 543 8.88 -15.88 18.39
N SER A 544 7.65 -16.05 17.94
CA SER A 544 6.65 -16.91 18.58
C SER A 544 7.03 -18.39 18.67
N VAL A 545 8.07 -18.82 17.93
CA VAL A 545 8.58 -20.18 17.91
C VAL A 545 9.92 -20.25 18.64
N PHE A 546 10.96 -19.64 18.08
CA PHE A 546 12.32 -19.75 18.55
C PHE A 546 12.56 -19.01 19.88
N ASN A 547 12.18 -17.74 19.97
CA ASN A 547 12.34 -17.00 21.23
C ASN A 547 11.44 -17.56 22.33
N THR A 548 10.23 -18.01 21.97
CA THR A 548 9.32 -18.67 22.92
C THR A 548 9.90 -19.98 23.43
N PHE A 549 10.54 -20.78 22.59
CA PHE A 549 11.31 -21.95 23.02
C PHE A 549 12.38 -21.58 24.05
N LEU A 550 13.17 -20.53 23.79
CA LEU A 550 14.19 -20.03 24.73
C LEU A 550 13.60 -19.50 26.04
N PHE A 551 12.37 -18.98 26.03
CA PHE A 551 11.66 -18.55 27.25
C PHE A 551 11.11 -19.73 28.05
N GLU A 552 10.44 -20.67 27.40
CA GLU A 552 9.71 -21.76 28.06
C GLU A 552 10.64 -22.87 28.57
N ASN A 553 11.84 -22.99 27.98
CA ASN A 553 12.79 -24.06 28.29
C ASN A 553 14.10 -23.53 28.88
N GLU A 554 14.11 -22.35 29.52
CA GLU A 554 15.32 -21.70 30.06
C GLU A 554 16.22 -22.63 30.90
N GLU A 555 15.63 -23.53 31.68
CA GLU A 555 16.36 -24.48 32.54
C GLU A 555 16.85 -25.74 31.81
N LYS A 556 16.37 -25.96 30.58
CA LYS A 556 16.62 -27.16 29.76
C LYS A 556 17.51 -26.89 28.55
N VAL A 557 17.47 -25.66 27.99
CA VAL A 557 18.29 -25.27 26.84
C VAL A 557 19.77 -25.49 27.15
N SER A 558 20.33 -26.55 26.57
CA SER A 558 21.68 -27.03 26.82
C SER A 558 22.72 -26.40 25.87
N GLU A 559 23.95 -26.27 26.36
CA GLU A 559 25.16 -25.98 25.56
C GLU A 559 25.59 -27.16 24.67
N ASN A 560 24.95 -28.33 24.85
CA ASN A 560 25.10 -29.49 23.99
C ASN A 560 24.15 -29.39 22.77
N PRO A 561 24.68 -29.41 21.52
CA PRO A 561 23.90 -29.39 20.29
C PRO A 561 22.89 -30.54 20.14
N ASP A 562 23.19 -31.70 20.73
CA ASP A 562 22.33 -32.88 20.71
C ASP A 562 21.03 -32.64 21.48
N SER A 563 21.16 -32.31 22.76
CA SER A 563 20.03 -32.03 23.65
C SER A 563 19.23 -30.80 23.19
N PHE A 564 19.90 -29.75 22.70
CA PHE A 564 19.22 -28.57 22.14
C PHE A 564 18.32 -28.93 20.95
N SER A 565 18.82 -29.75 20.03
CA SER A 565 18.09 -30.13 18.81
C SER A 565 16.90 -31.01 19.14
N GLU A 566 17.07 -31.97 20.05
CA GLU A 566 15.99 -32.85 20.53
C GLU A 566 14.89 -32.06 21.24
N GLU A 567 15.27 -31.14 22.14
CA GLU A 567 14.29 -30.29 22.84
C GLU A 567 13.54 -29.36 21.89
N TYR A 568 14.23 -28.81 20.90
CA TYR A 568 13.60 -27.96 19.90
C TYR A 568 12.64 -28.74 18.99
N LEU A 569 13.01 -29.95 18.57
CA LEU A 569 12.13 -30.86 17.83
C LEU A 569 10.86 -31.19 18.64
N ASN A 570 11.02 -31.57 19.90
CA ASN A 570 9.89 -31.87 20.79
C ASN A 570 8.97 -30.66 20.99
N PHE A 571 9.53 -29.45 21.05
CA PHE A 571 8.77 -28.21 21.11
C PHE A 571 7.96 -27.95 19.83
N LEU A 572 8.52 -28.30 18.66
CA LEU A 572 7.89 -28.11 17.36
C LEU A 572 6.84 -29.16 17.01
N ASP A 573 6.99 -30.40 17.47
CA ASP A 573 6.17 -31.55 17.08
C ASP A 573 4.66 -31.25 17.23
N ARG A 574 4.23 -30.74 18.38
CA ARG A 574 2.83 -30.35 18.65
C ARG A 574 2.32 -29.20 17.77
N ARG A 575 3.21 -28.35 17.27
CA ARG A 575 2.87 -27.15 16.48
C ARG A 575 2.84 -27.47 14.98
N LEU A 576 3.66 -28.42 14.54
CA LEU A 576 3.77 -28.83 13.13
C LEU A 576 2.64 -29.75 12.70
N THR A 577 2.10 -30.61 13.57
CA THR A 577 0.97 -31.50 13.23
C THR A 577 -0.26 -30.72 12.76
N ALA A 578 -0.41 -29.46 13.18
CA ALA A 578 -1.50 -28.58 12.77
C ALA A 578 -1.29 -27.94 11.38
N MET A 579 -0.07 -27.93 10.84
CA MET A 579 0.27 -27.27 9.58
C MET A 579 0.19 -28.24 8.41
N LYS A 580 -0.75 -27.99 7.48
CA LYS A 580 -0.89 -28.73 6.23
C LYS A 580 0.11 -28.22 5.18
N LEU A 581 1.39 -28.56 5.33
CA LEU A 581 2.43 -28.28 4.33
C LEU A 581 2.83 -29.58 3.63
N ASN A 582 3.22 -29.47 2.35
CA ASN A 582 3.63 -30.61 1.54
C ASN A 582 5.06 -31.06 1.87
N TRP A 583 5.89 -30.14 2.38
CA TRP A 583 7.32 -30.35 2.56
C TRP A 583 7.79 -30.28 4.03
N ASN A 584 6.92 -30.61 4.99
CA ASN A 584 7.21 -30.55 6.43
C ASN A 584 8.43 -31.38 6.84
N ASP A 585 8.68 -32.52 6.18
CA ASP A 585 9.79 -33.42 6.53
C ASP A 585 11.17 -32.77 6.33
N LEU A 586 11.27 -31.74 5.47
CA LEU A 586 12.50 -30.97 5.30
C LEU A 586 12.95 -30.31 6.60
N LEU A 587 12.00 -29.86 7.42
CA LEU A 587 12.29 -29.22 8.70
C LEU A 587 12.97 -30.20 9.68
N LEU A 588 12.42 -31.41 9.77
CA LEU A 588 12.95 -32.46 10.65
C LEU A 588 14.38 -32.83 10.23
N ASN A 589 14.59 -32.99 8.93
CA ASN A 589 15.90 -33.28 8.36
C ASN A 589 16.90 -32.16 8.66
N TRP A 590 16.52 -30.87 8.54
CA TRP A 590 17.46 -29.79 8.84
C TRP A 590 17.88 -29.74 10.31
N ILE A 591 16.97 -30.01 11.25
CA ILE A 591 17.33 -30.01 12.67
C ILE A 591 18.22 -31.21 13.01
N ASP A 592 17.96 -32.38 12.41
CA ASP A 592 18.82 -33.55 12.59
C ASP A 592 20.19 -33.37 11.90
N ASP A 593 20.25 -32.76 10.72
CA ASP A 593 21.52 -32.40 10.06
C ASP A 593 22.36 -31.46 10.94
N PHE A 594 21.72 -30.44 11.56
CA PHE A 594 22.42 -29.53 12.48
C PHE A 594 23.01 -30.28 13.68
N ARG A 595 22.23 -31.20 14.26
CA ARG A 595 22.64 -32.08 15.36
C ARG A 595 23.88 -32.89 14.96
N GLN A 596 23.84 -33.56 13.81
CA GLN A 596 24.94 -34.39 13.31
C GLN A 596 26.21 -33.57 13.03
N GLU A 597 26.11 -32.38 12.45
CA GLU A 597 27.27 -31.54 12.12
C GLU A 597 27.97 -30.91 13.36
N ASN A 598 27.31 -30.93 14.52
CA ASN A 598 27.76 -30.23 15.74
C ASN A 598 27.86 -31.11 17.00
N ILE A 599 27.62 -32.42 16.91
CA ILE A 599 27.53 -33.36 18.04
C ILE A 599 28.74 -33.33 19.01
N ASP A 600 29.95 -32.97 18.53
CA ASP A 600 31.19 -32.94 19.33
C ASP A 600 31.69 -31.52 19.66
N LYS A 601 30.86 -30.48 19.50
CA LYS A 601 31.28 -29.08 19.65
C LYS A 601 30.47 -28.38 20.74
N GLU A 602 30.80 -28.67 22.01
CA GLU A 602 30.31 -27.85 23.13
C GLU A 602 30.73 -26.40 22.92
N LYS A 603 29.76 -25.49 23.01
CA LYS A 603 29.94 -24.06 22.78
C LYS A 603 29.10 -23.30 23.78
N LEU A 604 29.49 -22.06 24.06
CA LEU A 604 28.63 -21.13 24.78
C LEU A 604 27.26 -21.07 24.10
N LEU A 605 26.18 -21.05 24.88
CA LEU A 605 24.81 -21.07 24.37
C LEU A 605 24.56 -19.96 23.33
N PHE A 606 25.20 -18.80 23.48
CA PHE A 606 25.12 -17.71 22.50
C PHE A 606 25.70 -18.07 21.13
N GLU A 607 26.85 -18.75 21.11
CA GLU A 607 27.45 -19.22 19.88
C GLU A 607 26.61 -20.35 19.25
N GLN A 608 26.09 -21.26 20.05
CA GLN A 608 25.23 -22.34 19.58
C GLN A 608 23.95 -21.82 18.94
N VAL A 609 23.26 -20.87 19.58
CA VAL A 609 22.07 -20.20 19.03
C VAL A 609 22.39 -19.48 17.73
N ASN A 610 23.51 -18.75 17.65
CA ASN A 610 23.94 -18.11 16.40
C ASN A 610 24.29 -19.12 15.30
N ASN A 611 24.94 -20.23 15.67
CA ASN A 611 25.27 -21.29 14.73
C ASN A 611 24.00 -21.95 14.17
N PHE A 612 23.01 -22.23 15.03
CA PHE A 612 21.71 -22.73 14.61
C PHE A 612 21.00 -21.77 13.66
N ILE A 613 20.91 -20.47 14.02
CA ILE A 613 20.30 -19.45 13.16
C ILE A 613 21.00 -19.38 11.79
N ASN A 614 22.33 -19.40 11.77
CA ASN A 614 23.10 -19.35 10.52
C ASN A 614 22.95 -20.63 9.70
N PHE A 615 22.92 -21.79 10.37
CA PHE A 615 22.72 -23.09 9.73
C PHE A 615 21.35 -23.15 9.04
N ILE A 616 20.26 -22.90 9.76
CA ILE A 616 18.89 -22.91 9.20
C ILE A 616 18.78 -21.92 8.03
N LYS A 617 19.36 -20.71 8.16
CA LYS A 617 19.41 -19.74 7.07
C LYS A 617 20.14 -20.28 5.85
N SER A 618 21.29 -20.92 6.05
CA SER A 618 22.10 -21.47 4.96
C SER A 618 21.43 -22.65 4.27
N GLN A 619 20.77 -23.53 5.03
CA GLN A 619 20.00 -24.65 4.48
C GLN A 619 18.81 -24.15 3.67
N GLY A 620 18.03 -23.22 4.20
CA GLY A 620 16.92 -22.60 3.47
C GLY A 620 17.36 -21.97 2.14
N GLN A 621 18.53 -21.32 2.10
CA GLN A 621 19.10 -20.78 0.85
C GLN A 621 19.58 -21.88 -0.10
N LYS A 622 20.30 -22.89 0.41
CA LYS A 622 20.82 -24.02 -0.35
C LYS A 622 19.70 -24.82 -1.01
N GLN A 623 18.58 -25.03 -0.31
CA GLN A 623 17.42 -25.76 -0.83
C GLN A 623 16.70 -25.02 -1.97
N LEU A 624 16.90 -23.71 -2.11
CA LEU A 624 16.40 -22.91 -3.23
C LEU A 624 17.33 -22.92 -4.45
N GLU A 625 18.49 -23.60 -4.37
CA GLU A 625 19.37 -23.77 -5.51
C GLU A 625 18.79 -24.80 -6.49
N PRO A 626 18.71 -24.49 -7.80
CA PRO A 626 18.10 -25.40 -8.78
C PRO A 626 18.74 -26.80 -8.84
N LYS A 627 20.03 -26.90 -8.56
CA LYS A 627 20.75 -28.20 -8.54
C LYS A 627 20.29 -29.08 -7.37
N ILE A 628 20.09 -28.50 -6.20
CA ILE A 628 19.64 -29.23 -5.01
C ILE A 628 18.18 -29.65 -5.17
N PHE A 629 17.34 -28.77 -5.72
CA PHE A 629 15.96 -29.12 -6.06
C PHE A 629 15.90 -30.30 -7.05
N LEU A 630 16.73 -30.29 -8.09
CA LEU A 630 16.78 -31.38 -9.07
C LEU A 630 17.17 -32.72 -8.41
N GLN A 631 18.14 -32.73 -7.50
CA GLN A 631 18.50 -33.93 -6.74
C GLN A 631 17.34 -34.46 -5.89
N ASN A 632 16.63 -33.57 -5.18
CA ASN A 632 15.46 -33.96 -4.38
C ASN A 632 14.32 -34.51 -5.26
N LEU A 633 14.13 -33.91 -6.44
CA LEU A 633 13.13 -34.33 -7.42
C LEU A 633 13.45 -35.71 -8.01
N GLU A 634 14.71 -36.01 -8.30
CA GLU A 634 15.17 -37.32 -8.77
C GLU A 634 14.84 -38.41 -7.74
N ILE A 635 15.20 -38.20 -6.48
CA ILE A 635 14.88 -39.12 -5.37
C ILE A 635 13.37 -39.34 -5.25
N SER A 636 12.59 -38.25 -5.31
CA SER A 636 11.12 -38.32 -5.23
C SER A 636 10.51 -39.09 -6.41
N THR A 637 11.09 -38.94 -7.60
CA THR A 637 10.65 -39.65 -8.83
C THR A 637 10.97 -41.14 -8.75
N GLU A 638 12.11 -41.52 -8.15
CA GLU A 638 12.46 -42.93 -7.96
C GLU A 638 11.52 -43.63 -6.98
N MET A 639 11.10 -42.92 -5.92
CA MET A 639 10.16 -43.41 -4.90
C MET A 639 8.70 -43.46 -5.35
N GLU A 640 8.34 -42.80 -6.46
CA GLU A 640 6.98 -42.83 -7.00
C GLU A 640 6.60 -44.23 -7.49
N THR A 641 5.38 -44.65 -7.12
CA THR A 641 4.84 -45.99 -7.39
C THR A 641 3.85 -46.00 -8.55
N ASP A 642 3.19 -44.87 -8.85
CA ASP A 642 2.32 -44.74 -10.01
C ASP A 642 3.17 -44.53 -11.28
N GLU A 643 3.11 -45.48 -12.22
CA GLU A 643 3.93 -45.48 -13.45
C GLU A 643 3.66 -44.27 -14.35
N ILE A 644 2.43 -43.76 -14.40
CA ILE A 644 2.07 -42.60 -15.22
C ILE A 644 2.65 -41.34 -14.57
N GLN A 645 2.46 -41.18 -13.26
CA GLN A 645 3.00 -40.06 -12.51
C GLN A 645 4.53 -40.06 -12.53
N LYS A 646 5.15 -41.23 -12.41
CA LYS A 646 6.61 -41.42 -12.51
C LYS A 646 7.14 -41.00 -13.88
N ALA A 647 6.48 -41.40 -14.98
CA ALA A 647 6.86 -40.99 -16.32
C ALA A 647 6.75 -39.47 -16.53
N LEU A 648 5.69 -38.84 -15.99
CA LEU A 648 5.49 -37.39 -16.08
C LEU A 648 6.51 -36.60 -15.23
N LEU A 649 6.85 -37.09 -14.04
CA LEU A 649 7.90 -36.51 -13.18
C LEU A 649 9.29 -36.62 -13.81
N LYS A 650 9.57 -37.74 -14.49
CA LYS A 650 10.82 -37.90 -15.24
C LYS A 650 10.91 -36.89 -16.39
N LEU A 651 9.84 -36.75 -17.17
CA LEU A 651 9.77 -35.73 -18.23
C LEU A 651 9.94 -34.31 -17.67
N PHE A 652 9.31 -34.00 -16.52
CA PHE A 652 9.48 -32.72 -15.84
C PHE A 652 10.92 -32.48 -15.43
N SER A 653 11.60 -33.50 -14.87
CA SER A 653 13.00 -33.43 -14.46
C SER A 653 13.92 -33.12 -15.65
N GLU A 654 13.70 -33.78 -16.79
CA GLU A 654 14.47 -33.57 -18.02
C GLU A 654 14.32 -32.13 -18.54
N ILE A 655 13.08 -31.61 -18.62
CA ILE A 655 12.82 -30.23 -19.07
C ILE A 655 13.36 -29.21 -18.05
N PHE A 656 13.25 -29.51 -16.76
CA PHE A 656 13.79 -28.66 -15.71
C PHE A 656 15.31 -28.56 -15.80
N GLN A 657 16.00 -29.69 -16.02
CA GLN A 657 17.44 -29.71 -16.23
C GLN A 657 17.85 -28.85 -17.44
N GLN A 658 17.16 -28.99 -18.58
CA GLN A 658 17.39 -28.14 -19.75
C GLN A 658 17.18 -26.65 -19.42
N SER A 659 16.15 -26.32 -18.64
CA SER A 659 15.87 -24.95 -18.21
C SER A 659 16.97 -24.38 -17.32
N VAL A 660 17.56 -25.21 -16.44
CA VAL A 660 18.72 -24.85 -15.60
C VAL A 660 19.96 -24.56 -16.46
N GLU A 661 20.20 -25.35 -17.50
CA GLU A 661 21.33 -25.16 -18.43
C GLU A 661 21.19 -23.87 -19.24
N LEU A 662 19.97 -23.58 -19.71
CA LEU A 662 19.66 -22.36 -20.46
C LEU A 662 19.71 -21.09 -19.60
N ARG A 663 19.60 -21.21 -18.27
CA ARG A 663 19.55 -20.08 -17.32
C ARG A 663 20.64 -19.02 -17.55
N ASN A 664 21.85 -19.44 -17.89
CA ASN A 664 23.01 -18.54 -18.00
C ASN A 664 23.18 -17.95 -19.40
N THR A 665 22.71 -18.64 -20.44
CA THR A 665 22.90 -18.24 -21.85
C THR A 665 21.67 -17.52 -22.41
N PHE A 666 20.49 -17.88 -21.92
CA PHE A 666 19.21 -17.37 -22.39
C PHE A 666 19.04 -15.85 -22.23
N PRO A 667 19.41 -15.21 -21.10
CA PRO A 667 19.29 -13.76 -20.96
C PRO A 667 20.08 -13.00 -22.03
N SER A 668 21.31 -13.44 -22.32
CA SER A 668 22.16 -12.86 -23.36
C SER A 668 21.58 -13.08 -24.76
N PHE A 669 21.05 -14.27 -25.03
CA PHE A 669 20.35 -14.57 -26.28
C PHE A 669 19.17 -13.62 -26.49
N LEU A 670 18.31 -13.45 -25.47
CA LEU A 670 17.13 -12.61 -25.59
C LEU A 670 17.52 -11.13 -25.75
N ASN A 671 18.48 -10.65 -24.96
CA ASN A 671 18.96 -9.27 -25.02
C ASN A 671 19.46 -8.90 -26.42
N ASN A 672 20.32 -9.75 -27.00
CA ASN A 672 20.91 -9.50 -28.31
C ASN A 672 19.85 -9.52 -29.42
N ASN A 673 18.95 -10.52 -29.40
CA ASN A 673 17.88 -10.61 -30.40
C ASN A 673 16.89 -9.46 -30.27
N PHE A 674 16.53 -9.05 -29.05
CA PHE A 674 15.61 -7.95 -28.80
C PHE A 674 16.22 -6.61 -29.24
N LYS A 675 17.49 -6.34 -28.96
CA LYS A 675 18.20 -5.16 -29.46
C LYS A 675 18.25 -5.11 -30.99
N ASN A 676 18.64 -6.23 -31.62
CA ASN A 676 18.68 -6.33 -33.08
C ASN A 676 17.29 -6.10 -33.69
N PHE A 677 16.24 -6.61 -33.05
CA PHE A 677 14.87 -6.37 -33.46
C PHE A 677 14.50 -4.88 -33.36
N LEU A 678 14.77 -4.24 -32.22
CA LEU A 678 14.48 -2.82 -32.00
C LEU A 678 15.24 -1.88 -32.96
N GLN A 679 16.50 -2.20 -33.31
CA GLN A 679 17.29 -1.41 -34.26
C GLN A 679 16.72 -1.42 -35.67
N ASN A 680 16.05 -2.52 -36.06
CA ASN A 680 15.55 -2.73 -37.41
C ASN A 680 14.04 -2.46 -37.55
N LYS A 681 13.34 -2.17 -36.44
CA LYS A 681 11.88 -2.03 -36.42
C LYS A 681 11.46 -0.68 -35.86
N ASN A 682 10.84 0.11 -36.73
CA ASN A 682 10.15 1.32 -36.34
C ASN A 682 8.65 1.04 -36.27
N LEU A 683 8.11 0.84 -35.06
CA LEU A 683 6.69 0.66 -34.83
C LEU A 683 6.06 2.01 -34.54
N LYS A 684 4.88 2.24 -35.10
CA LYS A 684 4.05 3.40 -34.80
C LYS A 684 2.86 2.96 -33.96
N VAL A 685 2.36 3.86 -33.11
CA VAL A 685 1.13 3.59 -32.37
C VAL A 685 -0.01 3.47 -33.38
N GLU A 686 -0.79 2.41 -33.27
CA GLU A 686 -2.02 2.28 -34.05
C GLU A 686 -2.99 3.41 -33.69
N THR A 687 -3.73 3.92 -34.67
CA THR A 687 -4.81 4.87 -34.38
C THR A 687 -5.92 4.17 -33.61
N ILE A 688 -6.42 4.79 -32.55
CA ILE A 688 -7.46 4.23 -31.67
C ILE A 688 -8.67 5.16 -31.67
N GLU A 689 -9.85 4.62 -31.39
CA GLU A 689 -11.03 5.45 -31.12
C GLU A 689 -10.74 6.39 -29.94
N PRO A 690 -10.90 7.72 -30.10
CA PRO A 690 -10.53 8.70 -29.07
C PRO A 690 -11.08 8.41 -27.67
N LYS A 691 -12.31 7.89 -27.56
CA LYS A 691 -12.94 7.50 -26.29
C LYS A 691 -12.17 6.38 -25.56
N LYS A 692 -11.65 5.39 -26.29
CA LYS A 692 -10.88 4.27 -25.72
C LYS A 692 -9.52 4.71 -25.16
N ILE A 693 -8.97 5.81 -25.66
CA ILE A 693 -7.71 6.39 -25.14
C ILE A 693 -7.92 6.88 -23.69
N LEU A 694 -9.06 7.50 -23.39
CA LEU A 694 -9.38 8.04 -22.06
C LEU A 694 -9.94 6.97 -21.11
N LEU A 695 -10.59 5.93 -21.63
CA LEU A 695 -11.19 4.81 -20.90
C LEU A 695 -10.31 3.55 -20.90
N ASN A 696 -8.98 3.72 -20.87
CA ASN A 696 -8.04 2.60 -20.90
C ASN A 696 -8.38 1.55 -19.81
N GLU A 697 -8.34 0.27 -20.17
CA GLU A 697 -8.68 -0.86 -19.29
C GLU A 697 -7.79 -0.97 -18.04
N THR A 698 -6.59 -0.38 -18.06
CA THR A 698 -5.64 -0.44 -16.94
C THR A 698 -5.75 0.72 -15.97
N GLU A 699 -5.97 1.93 -16.47
CA GLU A 699 -6.20 3.14 -15.67
C GLU A 699 -6.88 4.18 -16.57
N SER A 700 -8.08 4.59 -16.19
CA SER A 700 -8.79 5.67 -16.89
C SER A 700 -8.13 7.03 -16.62
N PHE A 701 -8.37 8.01 -17.50
CA PHE A 701 -7.86 9.37 -17.29
C PHE A 701 -8.43 10.00 -16.01
N GLN A 702 -9.65 9.62 -15.61
CA GLN A 702 -10.25 10.05 -14.35
C GLN A 702 -9.47 9.50 -13.15
N GLU A 703 -9.23 8.19 -13.10
CA GLU A 703 -8.46 7.55 -12.03
C GLU A 703 -7.06 8.15 -11.94
N PHE A 704 -6.42 8.40 -13.08
CA PHE A 704 -5.13 9.09 -13.14
C PHE A 704 -5.19 10.49 -12.52
N GLN A 705 -6.20 11.29 -12.83
CA GLN A 705 -6.35 12.65 -12.28
C GLN A 705 -6.62 12.62 -10.77
N GLU A 706 -7.50 11.72 -10.33
CA GLU A 706 -7.80 11.55 -8.91
C GLU A 706 -6.53 11.15 -8.14
N ASN A 707 -5.83 10.12 -8.62
CA ASN A 707 -4.64 9.62 -7.94
C ASN A 707 -3.46 10.59 -8.03
N PHE A 708 -3.22 11.25 -9.18
CA PHE A 708 -2.00 12.04 -9.38
C PHE A 708 -2.14 13.53 -9.03
N GLN A 709 -3.35 14.10 -9.10
CA GLN A 709 -3.56 15.55 -8.89
C GLN A 709 -4.43 15.89 -7.69
N VAL A 710 -5.40 15.03 -7.33
CA VAL A 710 -6.38 15.32 -6.28
C VAL A 710 -5.93 14.76 -4.93
N LYS A 711 -5.51 13.50 -4.89
CA LYS A 711 -5.14 12.83 -3.65
C LYS A 711 -3.73 13.26 -3.21
N ALA A 712 -3.60 13.81 -2.01
CA ALA A 712 -2.40 14.50 -1.53
C ALA A 712 -1.24 13.55 -1.19
N TYR A 713 -1.53 12.32 -0.78
CA TYR A 713 -0.54 11.36 -0.29
C TYR A 713 -0.11 10.32 -1.34
N SER A 714 -0.69 10.36 -2.54
CA SER A 714 -0.39 9.41 -3.63
C SER A 714 1.07 9.45 -4.07
N LYS A 715 1.74 10.58 -3.84
CA LYS A 715 3.12 10.82 -4.25
C LYS A 715 4.17 10.43 -3.19
N PHE A 716 3.74 9.92 -2.05
CA PHE A 716 4.62 9.61 -0.94
C PHE A 716 5.25 8.24 -1.12
N ILE A 717 6.55 8.20 -0.95
CA ILE A 717 7.35 6.98 -0.97
C ILE A 717 7.80 6.73 0.47
N VAL A 718 7.24 5.71 1.12
CA VAL A 718 7.58 5.43 2.52
C VAL A 718 8.81 4.55 2.66
N LYS A 719 9.83 5.06 3.34
CA LYS A 719 11.11 4.39 3.58
C LYS A 719 11.37 4.26 5.10
N PRO A 720 11.24 3.07 5.71
CA PRO A 720 11.75 2.81 7.04
C PRO A 720 13.26 3.02 7.05
N ILE A 721 13.74 3.76 8.04
CA ILE A 721 15.18 4.03 8.22
C ILE A 721 15.72 3.44 9.51
N LEU A 722 14.84 3.21 10.50
CA LEU A 722 15.18 2.71 11.81
C LEU A 722 13.99 1.96 12.39
N LEU A 723 14.24 0.74 12.88
CA LEU A 723 13.28 -0.07 13.62
C LEU A 723 13.92 -0.36 14.98
N ILE A 724 13.25 0.00 16.07
CA ILE A 724 13.76 -0.19 17.44
C ILE A 724 12.84 -1.13 18.19
N LEU A 725 13.44 -2.15 18.79
CA LEU A 725 12.77 -3.25 19.46
C LEU A 725 13.14 -3.23 20.94
N GLN A 726 12.21 -2.88 21.83
CA GLN A 726 12.53 -2.57 23.22
C GLN A 726 12.25 -3.73 24.19
N ASN A 727 13.02 -3.81 25.28
CA ASN A 727 12.91 -4.75 26.39
C ASN A 727 12.59 -3.99 27.73
N LYS A 728 12.12 -4.75 28.72
CA LYS A 728 11.28 -4.48 29.92
C LYS A 728 11.41 -3.21 30.78
N LYS A 729 12.33 -2.24 30.59
CA LYS A 729 12.40 -1.06 31.50
C LYS A 729 11.63 0.19 31.04
N ILE A 730 11.46 0.39 29.73
CA ILE A 730 10.49 1.34 29.16
C ILE A 730 9.76 0.55 28.06
N PRO A 731 8.44 0.33 28.19
CA PRO A 731 7.74 -0.78 27.50
C PRO A 731 7.30 -0.48 26.05
N GLU A 732 7.77 0.59 25.44
CA GLU A 732 7.25 1.06 24.14
C GLU A 732 8.23 0.73 23.01
N LEU A 733 7.98 -0.31 22.18
CA LEU A 733 8.76 -0.46 20.93
C LEU A 733 8.41 0.66 19.95
N GLN A 734 9.38 1.05 19.12
CA GLN A 734 9.27 2.22 18.25
C GLN A 734 9.77 1.89 16.84
N TYR A 735 8.95 2.11 15.81
CA TYR A 735 9.38 2.05 14.41
C TYR A 735 9.40 3.45 13.82
N GLN A 736 10.52 3.82 13.22
CA GLN A 736 10.65 5.10 12.55
C GLN A 736 10.69 4.91 11.04
N MET A 737 9.70 5.50 10.38
CA MET A 737 9.60 5.52 8.94
C MET A 737 9.79 6.96 8.46
N LYS A 738 10.70 7.18 7.51
CA LYS A 738 10.86 8.45 6.82
C LYS A 738 10.10 8.38 5.51
N PHE A 739 9.54 9.50 5.11
CA PHE A 739 8.87 9.63 3.82
C PHE A 739 9.78 10.38 2.88
N GLY A 740 9.79 9.94 1.63
CA GLY A 740 10.38 10.68 0.53
C GLY A 740 9.31 10.99 -0.51
N TYR A 741 9.67 11.86 -1.44
CA TYR A 741 8.86 12.23 -2.60
C TYR A 741 9.37 11.51 -3.85
N TYR A 742 8.58 11.53 -4.92
CA TYR A 742 9.09 11.17 -6.25
C TYR A 742 10.42 11.90 -6.54
N GLY A 743 11.39 11.16 -7.08
CA GLY A 743 12.72 11.67 -7.40
C GLY A 743 13.72 11.69 -6.24
N GLU A 744 13.33 11.37 -4.99
CA GLU A 744 14.31 11.23 -3.89
C GLU A 744 15.10 9.92 -4.01
N LYS A 745 16.17 9.97 -4.82
CA LYS A 745 17.05 8.84 -5.14
C LYS A 745 17.93 8.44 -3.95
N LYS A 746 17.65 7.25 -3.42
CA LYS A 746 18.63 6.43 -2.69
C LYS A 746 18.41 4.98 -3.09
N ASP A 747 19.16 4.50 -4.08
CA ASP A 747 19.05 3.13 -4.63
C ASP A 747 19.36 2.04 -3.58
N LYS A 748 20.00 2.44 -2.48
CA LYS A 748 20.30 1.58 -1.35
C LYS A 748 19.49 2.02 -0.14
N ILE A 749 18.73 1.08 0.40
CA ILE A 749 18.08 1.25 1.69
C ILE A 749 18.92 0.53 2.73
N ARG A 750 19.14 1.23 3.85
CA ARG A 750 19.71 0.68 5.07
C ARG A 750 18.71 0.92 6.20
N VAL A 751 18.24 -0.17 6.79
CA VAL A 751 17.36 -0.17 7.94
C VAL A 751 18.16 -0.68 9.13
N ASN A 752 18.35 0.16 10.13
CA ASN A 752 18.94 -0.28 11.39
C ASN A 752 17.83 -0.93 12.22
N VAL A 753 18.09 -2.10 12.77
CA VAL A 753 17.20 -2.82 13.67
C VAL A 753 17.89 -2.94 15.02
N GLY A 754 17.48 -2.13 15.99
CA GLY A 754 18.13 -2.04 17.30
C GLY A 754 17.28 -2.57 18.44
N SER A 755 17.90 -2.83 19.59
CA SER A 755 17.19 -2.95 20.85
C SER A 755 17.75 -2.07 21.95
N ASN A 756 16.87 -1.61 22.84
CA ASN A 756 17.25 -0.81 24.01
C ASN A 756 17.88 -1.68 25.13
N PHE A 757 18.32 -2.92 24.86
CA PHE A 757 18.89 -3.82 25.86
C PHE A 757 20.08 -3.20 26.61
N SER A 758 20.94 -2.45 25.91
CA SER A 758 22.07 -1.73 26.53
C SER A 758 21.62 -0.61 27.47
N MET A 759 20.45 -0.01 27.24
CA MET A 759 19.85 0.99 28.12
C MET A 759 19.23 0.36 29.38
N ILE A 760 18.76 -0.89 29.28
CA ILE A 760 18.20 -1.65 30.41
C ILE A 760 19.28 -2.10 31.38
N GLN A 761 20.46 -2.46 30.87
CA GLN A 761 21.55 -2.96 31.69
C GLN A 761 22.36 -1.89 32.41
N LYS A 762 22.25 -0.61 32.04
CA LYS A 762 22.78 0.45 32.90
C LYS A 762 22.03 0.39 34.24
N PRO A 763 22.71 0.05 35.36
CA PRO A 763 22.13 0.29 36.67
C PRO A 763 21.84 1.80 36.71
N TRP A 764 20.73 2.18 37.32
CA TRP A 764 20.53 3.57 37.69
C TRP A 764 21.74 3.96 38.57
N MET A 765 22.62 4.80 38.05
CA MET A 765 23.56 5.58 38.85
C MET A 765 22.83 6.80 39.38
#